data_AF-A0A9P4IAR4-F1
#
_entry.id   AF-A0A9P4IAR4-F1
#
_cell.length_a   1.000
_cell.length_b   1.000
_cell.length_c   1.000
_cell.angle_alpha   90.00
_cell.angle_beta   90.00
_cell.angle_gamma   90.00
#
_symmetry.space_group_name_H-M   'P 1'
#
loop_
_entity.id
_entity.type
_entity.pdbx_description
1 polymer ?
#
loop_
_entity_poly.entity_id
_entity_poly.type
_entity_poly.pdbx_seq_one_letter_code
_entity_poly.pdbx_strand_id
1 'polypeptide(L)'
;MICLNYLVFFCLSVLHFVSCEQLNTTQPIRLLNGIERVLIQPWGPNAFRIRSILRKDPTGNELGAILDPPVGQSDALGTKYASTISFNDSAIVTNGILSVNVTGSTLSFWRSTGNGSRELLLQELWPTHGYNARVWEFSTAGTTSRAGARFAFALDPNEQIFGLGQHQNGLLNNKGEEYDMRHFQSQLTIPFYTSSKTYGFIWNVPSMGTVSVRKESVLVTAAQPGDFGAIMESYTAITGRSPHMPKEAQGYLQSKLRYSNQSEIERVANEFKQRKIPVSMFVIDFGSWDHLGDWKLNETAWPDPKAMSSFVRSATGAGLMTSVWPLVQPESPNWINFSMNGYLSGSSEGTGPIDYYQGEWMQEIDATNADCRSAVWALLKKNYYNLGIQNMWLDSSEGNGEGEGYSFKGGIQALQRMPYARPNSMYSLGSQAEVGAMFPFFEQQMIEDGIKEEVPNAYSDKNKSPGISLSRSAWLGSQRFGSATWNGDVQGSWDEFPIQIIGGMNAQLSGVAWWNTDIGGFYSQGGTYWSNISDPTYQELFVRWIEFGTFSPLMRNHGSRSCAPEDLDGYNYCPNEPWSYGPANEKIITKYIQLRYTLGDYLDALVTQQAATGAPINRPLFYDFAVQDPYTLTHAEDLKLQFMFGPNMLIAPVTEKGARSVQVYLPDRNTQWKSWWSNETFSGGHKVNASAPLDTIPIFYRGAKSAVLDGSL
;
A
#
# COMPACT_ATOMS: atom_id res chain seq x y z
N MET A 1 -51.34 63.58 -27.37
CA MET A 1 -51.16 64.58 -26.31
C MET A 1 -49.69 64.54 -25.90
N ILE A 2 -49.00 65.69 -25.87
CA ILE A 2 -47.59 65.86 -25.46
C ILE A 2 -46.55 65.05 -26.24
N CYS A 3 -45.99 65.66 -27.29
CA CYS A 3 -44.57 65.47 -27.62
C CYS A 3 -43.75 66.32 -26.66
N LEU A 4 -42.60 65.85 -26.17
CA LEU A 4 -41.50 66.73 -25.77
C LEU A 4 -40.15 66.01 -25.86
N ASN A 5 -39.12 66.74 -26.32
CA ASN A 5 -37.76 66.24 -26.53
C ASN A 5 -37.02 65.99 -25.20
N TYR A 6 -36.22 64.91 -25.14
CA TYR A 6 -34.94 64.87 -24.42
C TYR A 6 -33.95 64.06 -25.26
N LEU A 7 -33.07 64.74 -26.00
CA LEU A 7 -31.68 65.04 -25.64
C LEU A 7 -30.79 63.79 -25.47
N VAL A 8 -29.92 63.58 -26.45
CA VAL A 8 -28.82 62.61 -26.43
C VAL A 8 -27.77 63.05 -25.40
N PHE A 9 -27.50 62.21 -24.41
CA PHE A 9 -26.27 62.29 -23.60
C PHE A 9 -25.31 61.18 -24.04
N PHE A 10 -24.29 61.55 -24.82
CA PHE A 10 -23.14 60.71 -25.05
C PHE A 10 -22.29 60.67 -23.77
N CYS A 11 -22.54 59.69 -22.92
CA CYS A 11 -21.66 59.44 -21.78
C CYS A 11 -20.42 58.69 -22.29
N LEU A 12 -19.31 59.40 -22.46
CA LEU A 12 -17.98 58.82 -22.61
C LEU A 12 -17.55 58.19 -21.28
N SER A 13 -18.16 57.06 -20.93
CA SER A 13 -17.53 56.13 -20.00
C SER A 13 -16.33 55.52 -20.71
N VAL A 14 -15.15 56.03 -20.37
CA VAL A 14 -13.88 55.38 -20.69
C VAL A 14 -13.92 54.00 -20.06
N LEU A 15 -14.25 52.99 -20.88
CA LEU A 15 -13.93 51.60 -20.61
C LEU A 15 -12.41 51.53 -20.46
N HIS A 16 -11.95 51.70 -19.22
CA HIS A 16 -10.70 51.11 -18.80
C HIS A 16 -10.87 49.62 -19.02
N PHE A 17 -10.39 49.15 -20.17
CA PHE A 17 -9.85 47.81 -20.27
C PHE A 17 -8.72 47.76 -19.25
N VAL A 18 -9.08 47.43 -18.01
CA VAL A 18 -8.15 46.86 -17.05
C VAL A 18 -7.66 45.60 -17.76
N SER A 19 -6.45 45.66 -18.30
CA SER A 19 -5.76 44.47 -18.74
C SER A 19 -5.76 43.51 -17.56
N CYS A 20 -6.44 42.37 -17.71
CA CYS A 20 -6.26 41.24 -16.80
C CYS A 20 -4.83 40.75 -17.00
N GLU A 21 -3.87 41.41 -16.37
CA GLU A 21 -2.48 41.01 -16.38
C GLU A 21 -2.39 39.63 -15.74
N GLN A 22 -2.02 38.64 -16.55
CA GLN A 22 -1.82 37.28 -16.09
C GLN A 22 -0.60 37.24 -15.17
N LEU A 23 -0.82 36.98 -13.88
CA LEU A 23 0.30 36.87 -12.93
C LEU A 23 1.11 35.61 -13.23
N ASN A 24 2.31 35.78 -13.78
CA ASN A 24 3.29 34.70 -13.92
C ASN A 24 4.20 34.71 -12.69
N THR A 25 4.24 33.61 -11.93
CA THR A 25 4.98 33.55 -10.66
C THR A 25 5.51 32.15 -10.36
N THR A 26 6.49 32.06 -9.46
CA THR A 26 6.93 30.80 -8.81
C THR A 26 6.53 30.74 -7.33
N GLN A 27 5.89 31.81 -6.82
CA GLN A 27 5.49 31.92 -5.43
C GLN A 27 4.07 31.37 -5.20
N PRO A 28 3.73 30.92 -3.98
CA PRO A 28 2.39 30.41 -3.70
C PRO A 28 1.33 31.50 -3.80
N ILE A 29 0.12 31.15 -4.25
CA ILE A 29 -1.00 32.09 -4.45
C ILE A 29 -2.27 31.63 -3.75
N ARG A 30 -3.17 32.58 -3.48
CA ARG A 30 -4.51 32.34 -2.93
C ARG A 30 -5.58 32.87 -3.88
N LEU A 31 -6.42 32.00 -4.40
CA LEU A 31 -7.56 32.34 -5.24
C LEU A 31 -8.81 32.62 -4.38
N LEU A 32 -9.53 33.69 -4.73
CA LEU A 32 -10.84 34.05 -4.17
C LEU A 32 -11.96 33.73 -5.15
N ASN A 33 -12.57 32.56 -5.02
CA ASN A 33 -13.74 32.16 -5.82
C ASN A 33 -15.03 32.37 -5.01
N GLY A 34 -15.48 33.61 -4.92
CA GLY A 34 -16.66 33.98 -4.11
C GLY A 34 -16.45 33.69 -2.62
N ILE A 35 -17.17 32.70 -2.06
CA ILE A 35 -16.97 32.24 -0.68
C ILE A 35 -15.87 31.17 -0.54
N GLU A 36 -15.38 30.59 -1.63
CA GLU A 36 -14.30 29.61 -1.62
C GLU A 36 -12.92 30.28 -1.54
N ARG A 37 -12.00 29.63 -0.83
CA ARG A 37 -10.57 29.99 -0.75
C ARG A 37 -9.76 28.81 -1.25
N VAL A 38 -9.02 29.00 -2.34
CA VAL A 38 -8.12 27.96 -2.88
C VAL A 38 -6.67 28.43 -2.73
N LEU A 39 -5.89 27.68 -1.96
CA LEU A 39 -4.46 27.90 -1.74
C LEU A 39 -3.67 26.97 -2.67
N ILE A 40 -2.83 27.55 -3.52
CA ILE A 40 -2.05 26.87 -4.57
C ILE A 40 -0.58 27.10 -4.25
N GLN A 41 0.14 26.03 -3.92
CA GLN A 41 1.53 26.12 -3.47
C GLN A 41 2.43 25.13 -4.21
N PRO A 42 3.60 25.56 -4.73
CA PRO A 42 4.71 24.65 -5.03
C PRO A 42 4.99 23.78 -3.80
N TRP A 43 5.16 22.46 -3.96
CA TRP A 43 5.26 21.54 -2.82
C TRP A 43 6.22 20.38 -3.11
N GLY A 44 7.52 20.58 -2.91
CA GLY A 44 8.55 19.62 -3.37
C GLY A 44 8.91 19.79 -4.85
N PRO A 45 9.81 18.95 -5.40
CA PRO A 45 10.23 19.04 -6.79
C PRO A 45 9.09 18.70 -7.78
N ASN A 46 8.83 19.60 -8.74
CA ASN A 46 7.84 19.44 -9.82
C ASN A 46 6.40 19.11 -9.37
N ALA A 47 6.01 19.58 -8.18
CA ALA A 47 4.72 19.24 -7.57
C ALA A 47 3.98 20.46 -7.00
N PHE A 48 2.66 20.37 -6.90
CA PHE A 48 1.78 21.41 -6.35
C PHE A 48 0.78 20.85 -5.35
N ARG A 49 0.68 21.48 -4.17
CA ARG A 49 -0.40 21.25 -3.19
C ARG A 49 -1.52 22.24 -3.42
N ILE A 50 -2.72 21.72 -3.66
CA ILE A 50 -3.96 22.48 -3.79
C ILE A 50 -4.84 22.19 -2.57
N ARG A 51 -5.23 23.24 -1.84
CA ARG A 51 -6.21 23.15 -0.74
C ARG A 51 -7.37 24.09 -1.01
N SER A 52 -8.59 23.57 -1.03
CA SER A 52 -9.80 24.39 -1.07
C SER A 52 -10.59 24.26 0.24
N ILE A 53 -11.23 25.35 0.66
CA ILE A 53 -12.10 25.42 1.83
C ILE A 53 -13.08 26.59 1.67
N LEU A 54 -14.25 26.48 2.29
CA LEU A 54 -15.27 27.53 2.28
C LEU A 54 -15.13 28.50 3.45
N ARG A 55 -15.26 29.80 3.13
CA ARG A 55 -15.33 30.99 4.01
C ARG A 55 -14.07 31.32 4.83
N LYS A 56 -13.29 30.31 5.24
CA LYS A 56 -12.01 30.45 5.94
C LYS A 56 -10.85 30.15 4.97
N ASP A 57 -9.63 30.51 5.33
CA ASP A 57 -8.42 30.01 4.67
C ASP A 57 -8.00 28.66 5.32
N PRO A 58 -7.21 27.81 4.64
CA PRO A 58 -6.64 26.61 5.25
C PRO A 58 -5.83 26.95 6.50
N THR A 59 -5.88 26.09 7.50
CA THR A 59 -5.20 26.26 8.80
C THR A 59 -3.77 25.75 8.78
N GLY A 60 -3.44 24.77 7.92
CA GLY A 60 -2.16 24.05 7.98
C GLY A 60 -2.20 22.79 8.82
N ASN A 61 -3.18 22.68 9.73
CA ASN A 61 -3.37 21.54 10.63
C ASN A 61 -4.41 20.54 10.09
N GLU A 62 -4.71 20.59 8.78
CA GLU A 62 -5.57 19.61 8.12
C GLU A 62 -4.94 18.21 8.21
N LEU A 63 -5.69 17.23 8.71
CA LEU A 63 -5.20 15.85 8.85
C LEU A 63 -4.88 15.23 7.48
N GLY A 64 -3.78 14.47 7.42
CA GLY A 64 -3.31 13.75 6.25
C GLY A 64 -1.88 13.26 6.47
N ALA A 65 -1.23 12.79 5.40
CA ALA A 65 0.06 12.11 5.48
C ALA A 65 1.20 12.79 4.69
N ILE A 66 0.98 13.91 4.01
CA ILE A 66 2.09 14.64 3.37
C ILE A 66 2.95 15.40 4.38
N LEU A 67 4.24 15.52 4.08
CA LEU A 67 5.25 16.22 4.87
C LEU A 67 5.30 17.72 4.53
N ASP A 68 5.58 18.54 5.54
CA ASP A 68 5.87 19.98 5.44
C ASP A 68 7.12 20.32 6.29
N PRO A 69 8.28 20.61 5.69
CA PRO A 69 8.58 20.53 4.25
C PRO A 69 8.70 19.07 3.76
N PRO A 70 8.58 18.82 2.44
CA PRO A 70 8.98 17.56 1.82
C PRO A 70 10.46 17.19 2.07
N VAL A 71 10.78 15.89 1.99
CA VAL A 71 12.15 15.38 2.14
C VAL A 71 13.09 16.08 1.16
N GLY A 72 14.20 16.62 1.68
CA GLY A 72 15.19 17.39 0.91
C GLY A 72 14.94 18.90 0.86
N GLN A 73 13.87 19.41 1.49
CA GLN A 73 13.63 20.85 1.67
C GLN A 73 13.73 21.25 3.16
N SER A 74 14.15 22.48 3.44
CA SER A 74 14.43 22.97 4.81
C SER A 74 13.28 23.71 5.48
N ASP A 75 12.46 24.41 4.69
CA ASP A 75 11.56 25.45 5.19
C ASP A 75 10.09 25.04 5.01
N ALA A 76 9.37 24.86 6.12
CA ALA A 76 7.94 24.59 6.08
C ALA A 76 7.17 25.74 5.40
N LEU A 77 6.33 25.38 4.43
CA LEU A 77 5.49 26.32 3.68
C LEU A 77 4.25 26.72 4.47
N GLY A 78 3.69 25.81 5.26
CA GLY A 78 2.48 26.03 6.05
C GLY A 78 1.36 26.60 5.18
N THR A 79 0.79 27.73 5.59
CA THR A 79 -0.29 28.45 4.89
C THR A 79 0.19 29.68 4.12
N LYS A 80 1.51 29.86 3.95
CA LYS A 80 2.11 31.05 3.31
C LYS A 80 1.68 31.17 1.84
N TYR A 81 1.38 32.39 1.41
CA TYR A 81 1.18 32.80 0.02
C TYR A 81 1.66 34.24 -0.20
N ALA A 82 2.05 34.56 -1.43
CA ALA A 82 2.63 35.86 -1.82
C ALA A 82 1.64 36.78 -2.55
N SER A 83 0.58 36.22 -3.15
CA SER A 83 -0.39 37.00 -3.94
C SER A 83 -1.80 36.44 -3.85
N THR A 84 -2.79 37.33 -3.95
CA THR A 84 -4.22 36.98 -3.98
C THR A 84 -4.74 37.19 -5.40
N ILE A 85 -5.44 36.20 -5.95
CA ILE A 85 -6.04 36.22 -7.30
C ILE A 85 -7.56 36.32 -7.15
N SER A 86 -8.19 37.30 -7.82
CA SER A 86 -9.65 37.45 -7.82
C SER A 86 -10.30 36.53 -8.87
N PHE A 87 -11.62 36.33 -8.78
CA PHE A 87 -12.37 35.46 -9.69
C PHE A 87 -12.14 35.74 -11.20
N ASN A 88 -12.02 37.02 -11.57
CA ASN A 88 -11.82 37.48 -12.95
C ASN A 88 -10.35 37.49 -13.40
N ASP A 89 -9.41 37.37 -12.46
CA ASP A 89 -7.98 37.45 -12.75
C ASP A 89 -7.46 36.08 -13.23
N SER A 90 -6.27 36.07 -13.83
CA SER A 90 -5.60 34.83 -14.24
C SER A 90 -4.17 34.78 -13.71
N ALA A 91 -3.67 33.57 -13.48
CA ALA A 91 -2.32 33.34 -12.98
C ALA A 91 -1.72 32.07 -13.57
N ILE A 92 -0.40 32.02 -13.65
CA ILE A 92 0.39 30.82 -13.92
C ILE A 92 1.42 30.71 -12.80
N VAL A 93 1.29 29.67 -11.97
CA VAL A 93 2.30 29.33 -10.97
C VAL A 93 3.17 28.22 -11.52
N THR A 94 4.49 28.40 -11.56
CA THR A 94 5.44 27.41 -12.10
C THR A 94 6.34 26.85 -11.00
N ASN A 95 6.49 25.53 -10.97
CA ASN A 95 7.43 24.80 -10.11
C ASN A 95 8.19 23.76 -10.95
N GLY A 96 9.44 24.06 -11.28
CA GLY A 96 10.25 23.23 -12.17
C GLY A 96 9.58 23.07 -13.55
N ILE A 97 9.27 21.84 -13.95
CA ILE A 97 8.62 21.55 -15.23
C ILE A 97 7.09 21.62 -15.18
N LEU A 98 6.48 21.70 -14.00
CA LEU A 98 5.02 21.73 -13.82
C LEU A 98 4.54 23.17 -13.64
N SER A 99 3.41 23.53 -14.24
CA SER A 99 2.72 24.80 -13.99
C SER A 99 1.22 24.64 -13.78
N VAL A 100 0.66 25.35 -12.80
CA VAL A 100 -0.78 25.48 -12.57
C VAL A 100 -1.26 26.77 -13.20
N ASN A 101 -2.11 26.67 -14.21
CA ASN A 101 -2.81 27.81 -14.80
C ASN A 101 -4.17 27.98 -14.10
N VAL A 102 -4.45 29.21 -13.63
CA VAL A 102 -5.73 29.65 -13.10
C VAL A 102 -6.42 30.53 -14.14
N THR A 103 -7.66 30.21 -14.51
CA THR A 103 -8.46 31.03 -15.45
C THR A 103 -9.94 30.91 -15.13
N GLY A 104 -10.62 32.03 -14.86
CA GLY A 104 -12.03 32.02 -14.47
C GLY A 104 -12.31 31.17 -13.22
N SER A 105 -11.37 31.16 -12.28
CA SER A 105 -11.33 30.27 -11.10
C SER A 105 -11.28 28.75 -11.35
N THR A 106 -11.02 28.32 -12.58
CA THR A 106 -10.71 26.91 -12.92
C THR A 106 -9.20 26.67 -12.96
N LEU A 107 -8.78 25.44 -12.62
CA LEU A 107 -7.39 25.00 -12.56
C LEU A 107 -7.06 24.02 -13.69
N SER A 108 -5.90 24.21 -14.32
CA SER A 108 -5.31 23.24 -15.26
C SER A 108 -3.81 23.10 -15.04
N PHE A 109 -3.31 21.87 -15.18
CA PHE A 109 -1.95 21.45 -14.85
C PHE A 109 -1.20 21.11 -16.13
N TRP A 110 -0.04 21.75 -16.34
CA TRP A 110 0.69 21.69 -17.59
C TRP A 110 2.15 21.33 -17.38
N ARG A 111 2.70 20.45 -18.23
CA ARG A 111 4.13 20.14 -18.31
C ARG A 111 4.82 21.01 -19.35
N SER A 112 5.97 21.57 -19.01
CA SER A 112 6.93 22.14 -19.96
C SER A 112 7.71 21.04 -20.68
N THR A 113 7.72 21.10 -22.01
CA THR A 113 8.38 20.13 -22.91
C THR A 113 9.78 20.58 -23.34
N GLY A 114 10.36 21.60 -22.68
CA GLY A 114 11.73 22.09 -22.90
C GLY A 114 11.95 22.91 -24.18
N ASN A 115 11.15 22.72 -25.21
CA ASN A 115 11.19 23.47 -26.48
C ASN A 115 10.31 24.76 -26.47
N GLY A 116 9.80 25.16 -25.31
CA GLY A 116 8.90 26.30 -25.15
C GLY A 116 7.40 25.99 -25.30
N SER A 117 7.02 24.77 -25.71
CA SER A 117 5.62 24.35 -25.66
C SER A 117 5.22 23.81 -24.28
N ARG A 118 3.91 23.63 -24.08
CA ARG A 118 3.33 23.05 -22.86
C ARG A 118 2.29 22.01 -23.23
N GLU A 119 2.24 20.94 -22.45
CA GLU A 119 1.32 19.82 -22.59
C GLU A 119 0.31 19.81 -21.44
N LEU A 120 -0.98 19.63 -21.73
CA LEU A 120 -2.01 19.51 -20.70
C LEU A 120 -1.98 18.11 -20.09
N LEU A 121 -1.71 18.05 -18.79
CA LEU A 121 -1.72 16.81 -18.01
C LEU A 121 -3.13 16.52 -17.48
N LEU A 122 -3.68 17.48 -16.74
CA LEU A 122 -4.94 17.36 -16.00
C LEU A 122 -5.63 18.71 -15.95
N GLN A 123 -6.96 18.74 -15.96
CA GLN A 123 -7.73 19.97 -15.71
C GLN A 123 -9.01 19.68 -14.93
N GLU A 124 -9.49 20.67 -14.22
CA GLU A 124 -10.82 20.63 -13.62
C GLU A 124 -11.91 20.48 -14.70
N LEU A 125 -12.94 19.69 -14.38
CA LEU A 125 -14.03 19.39 -15.32
C LEU A 125 -15.01 20.58 -15.39
N TRP A 126 -14.96 21.33 -16.50
CA TRP A 126 -15.82 22.50 -16.73
C TRP A 126 -16.70 22.33 -17.99
N PRO A 127 -17.84 21.61 -17.91
CA PRO A 127 -18.74 21.42 -19.04
C PRO A 127 -19.62 22.66 -19.25
N THR A 128 -20.00 22.95 -20.50
CA THR A 128 -20.96 24.03 -20.84
C THR A 128 -22.30 23.87 -20.12
N HIS A 129 -22.72 22.63 -19.90
CA HIS A 129 -23.89 22.27 -19.09
C HIS A 129 -23.50 21.12 -18.15
N GLY A 130 -23.48 21.36 -16.84
CA GLY A 130 -23.18 20.34 -15.84
C GLY A 130 -22.87 20.95 -14.46
N TYR A 131 -22.49 20.10 -13.51
CA TYR A 131 -22.04 20.54 -12.20
C TYR A 131 -20.68 21.24 -12.27
N ASN A 132 -20.43 22.15 -11.31
CA ASN A 132 -19.11 22.76 -11.09
C ASN A 132 -18.03 21.67 -10.92
N ALA A 133 -16.79 21.99 -11.26
CA ALA A 133 -15.64 21.15 -10.92
C ALA A 133 -15.59 20.89 -9.42
N ARG A 134 -15.75 21.93 -8.57
CA ARG A 134 -15.70 21.86 -7.10
C ARG A 134 -17.09 22.08 -6.53
N VAL A 135 -17.64 21.09 -5.84
CA VAL A 135 -18.99 21.14 -5.23
C VAL A 135 -18.90 20.77 -3.76
N TRP A 136 -19.52 21.59 -2.92
CA TRP A 136 -19.59 21.38 -1.48
C TRP A 136 -21.01 20.98 -1.09
N GLU A 137 -21.14 19.84 -0.42
CA GLU A 137 -22.42 19.21 -0.07
C GLU A 137 -22.56 19.21 1.46
N PHE A 138 -23.50 20.00 1.98
CA PHE A 138 -23.72 20.12 3.42
C PHE A 138 -24.88 19.25 3.86
N SER A 139 -24.63 18.33 4.80
CA SER A 139 -25.67 17.57 5.48
C SER A 139 -25.78 18.00 6.94
N THR A 140 -27.02 18.18 7.40
CA THR A 140 -27.34 18.43 8.80
C THR A 140 -27.77 17.12 9.45
N ALA A 141 -26.89 16.54 10.25
CA ALA A 141 -27.20 15.41 11.12
C ALA A 141 -27.14 15.90 12.57
N GLY A 142 -28.32 16.09 13.19
CA GLY A 142 -28.43 16.64 14.54
C GLY A 142 -27.88 18.07 14.66
N THR A 143 -27.08 18.32 15.70
CA THR A 143 -26.44 19.63 15.98
C THR A 143 -25.13 19.83 15.19
N THR A 144 -24.63 18.81 14.51
CA THR A 144 -23.40 18.87 13.71
C THR A 144 -23.71 19.08 12.23
N SER A 145 -23.01 20.01 11.60
CA SER A 145 -23.00 20.15 10.13
C SER A 145 -21.80 19.40 9.58
N ARG A 146 -22.06 18.35 8.80
CA ARG A 146 -21.02 17.64 8.04
C ARG A 146 -20.96 18.23 6.63
N ALA A 147 -19.75 18.39 6.10
CA ALA A 147 -19.51 18.86 4.75
C ALA A 147 -18.82 17.74 3.96
N GLY A 148 -19.57 17.14 3.04
CA GLY A 148 -18.99 16.38 1.94
C GLY A 148 -18.55 17.34 0.83
N ALA A 149 -17.71 16.87 -0.08
CA ALA A 149 -17.27 17.70 -1.20
C ALA A 149 -16.92 16.84 -2.45
N ARG A 150 -16.76 17.50 -3.60
CA ARG A 150 -16.64 16.87 -4.93
C ARG A 150 -15.76 17.71 -5.92
N PHE A 151 -14.48 17.34 -6.18
CA PHE A 151 -13.58 17.91 -7.24
C PHE A 151 -13.55 17.02 -8.53
N ALA A 152 -14.38 17.28 -9.54
CA ALA A 152 -14.26 16.58 -10.82
C ALA A 152 -13.09 17.11 -11.68
N PHE A 153 -12.30 16.19 -12.23
CA PHE A 153 -11.26 16.46 -13.25
C PHE A 153 -11.63 15.80 -14.58
N ALA A 154 -11.18 16.39 -15.69
CA ALA A 154 -11.28 15.80 -17.00
C ALA A 154 -10.04 14.93 -17.27
N LEU A 155 -10.26 13.65 -17.51
CA LEU A 155 -9.25 12.68 -17.94
C LEU A 155 -9.31 12.50 -19.46
N ASP A 156 -8.19 12.08 -20.04
CA ASP A 156 -8.12 11.75 -21.47
C ASP A 156 -8.79 10.39 -21.74
N PRO A 157 -9.56 10.19 -22.83
CA PRO A 157 -10.11 8.88 -23.16
C PRO A 157 -9.07 7.77 -23.31
N ASN A 158 -7.85 8.10 -23.76
CA ASN A 158 -6.78 7.13 -24.02
C ASN A 158 -5.79 6.96 -22.85
N GLU A 159 -6.00 7.68 -21.76
CA GLU A 159 -5.11 7.69 -20.60
C GLU A 159 -5.37 6.49 -19.67
N GLN A 160 -4.32 5.73 -19.40
CA GLN A 160 -4.30 4.66 -18.41
C GLN A 160 -3.91 5.19 -17.03
N ILE A 161 -4.41 4.54 -15.96
CA ILE A 161 -4.26 4.94 -14.56
C ILE A 161 -3.75 3.73 -13.77
N PHE A 162 -2.62 3.88 -13.07
CA PHE A 162 -1.95 2.82 -12.33
C PHE A 162 -1.75 3.21 -10.86
N GLY A 163 -1.67 2.22 -9.95
CA GLY A 163 -1.66 2.45 -8.51
C GLY A 163 -3.06 2.26 -7.90
N LEU A 164 -3.51 3.23 -7.11
CA LEU A 164 -4.70 3.19 -6.24
C LEU A 164 -4.67 2.16 -5.08
N GLY A 165 -3.59 1.40 -4.91
CA GLY A 165 -3.39 0.41 -3.85
C GLY A 165 -3.50 -1.02 -4.36
N GLN A 166 -4.28 -1.86 -3.69
CA GLN A 166 -4.47 -3.28 -4.04
C GLN A 166 -5.95 -3.64 -4.10
N HIS A 167 -6.37 -4.25 -5.21
CA HIS A 167 -7.76 -4.64 -5.48
C HIS A 167 -7.83 -6.02 -6.13
N GLN A 168 -8.86 -6.80 -5.80
CA GLN A 168 -9.06 -8.16 -6.30
C GLN A 168 -9.83 -8.20 -7.64
N ASN A 169 -9.46 -7.32 -8.58
CA ASN A 169 -10.10 -7.21 -9.91
C ASN A 169 -9.23 -7.69 -11.07
N GLY A 170 -7.93 -7.96 -10.83
CA GLY A 170 -7.00 -8.42 -11.86
C GLY A 170 -6.71 -7.39 -12.96
N LEU A 171 -6.86 -6.09 -12.69
CA LEU A 171 -6.55 -5.00 -13.62
C LEU A 171 -5.26 -4.30 -13.21
N LEU A 172 -4.37 -4.03 -14.18
CA LEU A 172 -3.21 -3.16 -13.94
C LEU A 172 -3.62 -1.71 -14.22
N ASN A 173 -4.29 -1.47 -15.34
CA ASN A 173 -4.90 -0.20 -15.70
C ASN A 173 -6.29 -0.05 -15.06
N ASN A 174 -6.37 0.78 -14.01
CA ASN A 174 -7.57 1.09 -13.25
C ASN A 174 -8.47 2.17 -13.90
N LYS A 175 -8.29 2.46 -15.20
CA LYS A 175 -9.10 3.46 -15.90
C LYS A 175 -10.52 2.96 -16.14
N GLY A 176 -11.48 3.59 -15.45
CA GLY A 176 -12.91 3.26 -15.54
C GLY A 176 -13.47 2.65 -14.26
N GLU A 177 -12.58 2.18 -13.39
CA GLU A 177 -12.92 1.62 -12.09
C GLU A 177 -13.36 2.70 -11.07
N GLU A 178 -14.04 2.24 -10.03
CA GLU A 178 -14.49 3.06 -8.90
C GLU A 178 -14.18 2.33 -7.59
N TYR A 179 -13.38 2.96 -6.73
CA TYR A 179 -12.94 2.38 -5.48
C TYR A 179 -13.51 3.13 -4.28
N ASP A 180 -14.01 2.37 -3.31
CA ASP A 180 -14.35 2.88 -2.00
C ASP A 180 -13.07 3.10 -1.18
N MET A 181 -12.99 4.20 -0.43
CA MET A 181 -11.94 4.47 0.57
C MET A 181 -12.23 3.77 1.91
N ARG A 182 -13.03 2.69 1.88
CA ARG A 182 -13.16 1.70 2.94
C ARG A 182 -12.19 0.56 2.70
N HIS A 183 -11.25 0.41 3.61
CA HIS A 183 -10.43 -0.79 3.71
C HIS A 183 -11.30 -1.96 4.17
N PHE A 184 -11.04 -3.13 3.62
CA PHE A 184 -11.48 -4.41 4.15
C PHE A 184 -10.52 -5.50 3.68
N GLN A 185 -10.62 -6.69 4.27
CA GLN A 185 -9.71 -7.80 4.02
C GLN A 185 -9.42 -8.01 2.52
N SER A 186 -8.14 -8.01 2.17
CA SER A 186 -7.57 -8.09 0.80
C SER A 186 -7.77 -6.87 -0.13
N GLN A 187 -8.48 -5.83 0.31
CA GLN A 187 -8.68 -4.58 -0.42
C GLN A 187 -8.09 -3.35 0.30
N LEU A 188 -7.13 -2.71 -0.36
CA LEU A 188 -6.36 -1.58 0.13
C LEU A 188 -6.50 -0.41 -0.84
N THR A 189 -7.31 0.61 -0.51
CA THR A 189 -7.42 1.82 -1.33
C THR A 189 -6.45 2.88 -0.82
N ILE A 190 -5.29 3.02 -1.48
CA ILE A 190 -4.37 4.15 -1.26
C ILE A 190 -4.64 5.17 -2.35
N PRO A 191 -5.13 6.37 -2.03
CA PRO A 191 -5.66 7.29 -3.04
C PRO A 191 -4.55 8.13 -3.71
N PHE A 192 -3.51 7.44 -4.18
CA PHE A 192 -2.46 7.94 -5.06
C PHE A 192 -2.41 7.08 -6.33
N TYR A 193 -2.37 7.74 -7.48
CA TYR A 193 -2.21 7.09 -8.79
C TYR A 193 -1.16 7.79 -9.65
N THR A 194 -0.65 7.04 -10.63
CA THR A 194 0.18 7.55 -11.74
C THR A 194 -0.58 7.40 -13.06
N SER A 195 -0.51 8.42 -13.90
CA SER A 195 -1.12 8.44 -15.23
C SER A 195 -0.10 8.05 -16.30
N SER A 196 -0.56 7.40 -17.37
CA SER A 196 0.22 7.20 -18.62
C SER A 196 0.71 8.50 -19.28
N LYS A 197 0.16 9.68 -18.93
CA LYS A 197 0.73 10.99 -19.28
C LYS A 197 1.95 11.37 -18.43
N THR A 198 2.37 10.49 -17.52
CA THR A 198 3.50 10.68 -16.59
C THR A 198 3.31 11.90 -15.68
N TYR A 199 2.18 11.89 -14.98
CA TYR A 199 1.93 12.69 -13.78
C TYR A 199 1.44 11.78 -12.65
N GLY A 200 1.68 12.17 -11.40
CA GLY A 200 1.14 11.54 -10.21
C GLY A 200 0.10 12.44 -9.54
N PHE A 201 -0.94 11.85 -8.96
CA PHE A 201 -2.02 12.57 -8.28
C PHE A 201 -2.22 11.97 -6.88
N ILE A 202 -2.04 12.77 -5.83
CA ILE A 202 -2.35 12.36 -4.45
C ILE A 202 -3.62 13.04 -3.98
N TRP A 203 -4.51 12.23 -3.43
CA TRP A 203 -5.54 12.62 -2.50
C TRP A 203 -5.00 12.67 -1.07
N ASN A 204 -5.05 13.83 -0.41
CA ASN A 204 -4.60 13.96 0.98
C ASN A 204 -5.77 14.41 1.89
N VAL A 205 -6.81 13.58 1.95
CA VAL A 205 -7.94 13.71 2.88
C VAL A 205 -8.29 12.33 3.44
N PRO A 206 -8.37 12.14 4.78
CA PRO A 206 -8.54 10.83 5.41
C PRO A 206 -10.00 10.38 5.55
N SER A 207 -10.96 11.20 5.08
CA SER A 207 -12.37 10.86 5.11
C SER A 207 -12.68 9.71 4.17
N MET A 208 -13.65 8.89 4.57
CA MET A 208 -14.27 7.95 3.65
C MET A 208 -14.97 8.67 2.52
N GLY A 209 -15.18 7.93 1.44
CA GLY A 209 -15.75 8.41 0.21
C GLY A 209 -15.32 7.51 -0.93
N THR A 210 -15.57 7.97 -2.14
CA THR A 210 -15.40 7.15 -3.33
C THR A 210 -14.36 7.78 -4.23
N VAL A 211 -13.21 7.11 -4.38
CA VAL A 211 -12.29 7.33 -5.50
C VAL A 211 -12.85 6.58 -6.71
N SER A 212 -13.94 7.11 -7.24
CA SER A 212 -14.05 7.23 -8.69
C SER A 212 -12.82 8.05 -9.13
N VAL A 213 -12.33 7.92 -10.36
CA VAL A 213 -11.23 8.80 -10.86
C VAL A 213 -11.77 10.21 -11.19
N ARG A 214 -12.47 10.80 -10.20
CA ARG A 214 -13.32 12.00 -10.14
C ARG A 214 -13.70 12.30 -8.65
N LYS A 215 -12.94 13.10 -7.83
CA LYS A 215 -13.33 13.95 -6.63
C LYS A 215 -12.15 14.43 -5.71
N GLU A 216 -12.40 15.00 -4.50
CA GLU A 216 -11.63 16.03 -3.69
C GLU A 216 -10.17 15.95 -3.14
N SER A 217 -9.48 17.11 -3.16
CA SER A 217 -8.14 17.39 -2.56
C SER A 217 -6.99 16.80 -3.35
N VAL A 218 -6.05 17.65 -3.75
CA VAL A 218 -5.16 17.31 -4.86
C VAL A 218 -3.75 17.84 -4.64
N LEU A 219 -2.82 16.90 -4.62
CA LEU A 219 -1.45 17.13 -5.05
C LEU A 219 -1.30 16.63 -6.49
N VAL A 220 -0.73 17.43 -7.40
CA VAL A 220 -0.24 16.93 -8.70
C VAL A 220 1.27 17.04 -8.73
N THR A 221 1.95 15.97 -9.14
CA THR A 221 3.38 15.95 -9.47
C THR A 221 3.57 15.52 -10.92
N ALA A 222 4.62 15.98 -11.60
CA ALA A 222 4.89 15.63 -12.99
C ALA A 222 6.38 15.38 -13.27
N ALA A 223 6.65 14.47 -14.19
CA ALA A 223 7.98 14.16 -14.71
C ALA A 223 7.99 14.26 -16.24
N GLN A 224 9.14 14.00 -16.88
CA GLN A 224 9.20 13.93 -18.34
C GLN A 224 8.41 12.71 -18.86
N PRO A 225 7.88 12.74 -20.11
CA PRO A 225 7.12 11.61 -20.65
C PRO A 225 7.89 10.29 -20.55
N GLY A 226 7.26 9.28 -19.94
CA GLY A 226 7.84 7.94 -19.71
C GLY A 226 8.72 7.80 -18.46
N ASP A 227 9.08 8.89 -17.77
CA ASP A 227 9.85 8.85 -16.50
C ASP A 227 8.93 8.65 -15.28
N PHE A 228 8.48 7.41 -15.08
CA PHE A 228 7.72 7.03 -13.89
C PHE A 228 8.59 6.98 -12.62
N GLY A 229 9.92 6.94 -12.77
CA GLY A 229 10.89 7.01 -11.68
C GLY A 229 10.77 8.31 -10.89
N ALA A 230 10.88 9.44 -11.58
CA ALA A 230 10.77 10.76 -10.97
C ALA A 230 9.37 11.04 -10.36
N ILE A 231 8.30 10.37 -10.83
CA ILE A 231 6.97 10.43 -10.18
C ILE A 231 7.01 9.78 -8.80
N MET A 232 7.52 8.55 -8.69
CA MET A 232 7.66 7.86 -7.40
C MET A 232 8.65 8.56 -6.48
N GLU A 233 9.68 9.20 -7.06
CA GLU A 233 10.64 9.98 -6.29
C GLU A 233 9.99 11.23 -5.68
N SER A 234 9.26 12.02 -6.48
CA SER A 234 8.53 13.20 -6.01
C SER A 234 7.44 12.81 -5.00
N TYR A 235 6.69 11.72 -5.28
CA TYR A 235 5.66 11.19 -4.39
C TYR A 235 6.22 10.81 -3.01
N THR A 236 7.28 9.99 -2.95
CA THR A 236 7.87 9.55 -1.67
C THR A 236 8.69 10.66 -1.00
N ALA A 237 9.22 11.65 -1.73
CA ALA A 237 9.76 12.86 -1.08
C ALA A 237 8.67 13.63 -0.32
N ILE A 238 7.43 13.64 -0.83
CA ILE A 238 6.30 14.37 -0.22
C ILE A 238 5.58 13.53 0.84
N THR A 239 5.55 12.21 0.71
CA THR A 239 4.84 11.28 1.63
C THR A 239 5.76 10.46 2.54
N GLY A 240 7.07 10.73 2.51
CA GLY A 240 8.08 10.01 3.29
C GLY A 240 8.75 8.88 2.50
N ARG A 241 10.07 8.80 2.64
CA ARG A 241 10.89 7.69 2.12
C ARG A 241 10.74 6.49 3.04
N SER A 242 10.84 5.29 2.48
CA SER A 242 10.87 4.07 3.29
C SER A 242 12.21 3.91 4.01
N PRO A 243 12.26 3.40 5.25
CA PRO A 243 13.51 2.99 5.87
C PRO A 243 14.16 1.83 5.09
N HIS A 244 15.43 1.56 5.37
CA HIS A 244 16.09 0.39 4.81
C HIS A 244 15.57 -0.88 5.49
N MET A 245 14.99 -1.81 4.71
CA MET A 245 14.52 -3.11 5.22
C MET A 245 15.68 -3.90 5.83
N PRO A 246 15.60 -4.35 7.10
CA PRO A 246 16.67 -5.14 7.73
C PRO A 246 16.93 -6.45 6.96
N LYS A 247 18.19 -6.91 6.92
CA LYS A 247 18.56 -8.19 6.28
C LYS A 247 17.78 -9.41 6.83
N GLU A 248 17.26 -9.34 8.06
CA GLU A 248 16.35 -10.35 8.63
C GLU A 248 15.02 -10.44 7.84
N ALA A 249 14.36 -9.31 7.60
CA ALA A 249 13.10 -9.24 6.86
C ALA A 249 13.25 -9.49 5.35
N GLN A 250 14.47 -9.32 4.81
CA GLN A 250 14.78 -9.61 3.41
C GLN A 250 14.82 -11.13 3.09
N GLY A 251 14.95 -12.02 4.07
CA GLY A 251 15.11 -13.47 3.85
C GLY A 251 13.81 -14.22 3.58
N TYR A 252 13.79 -15.51 3.94
CA TYR A 252 12.60 -16.36 3.93
C TYR A 252 11.89 -16.30 5.30
N LEU A 253 10.60 -15.97 5.30
CA LEU A 253 9.74 -15.87 6.48
C LEU A 253 8.78 -17.07 6.49
N GLN A 254 8.92 -17.93 7.51
CA GLN A 254 8.10 -19.14 7.65
C GLN A 254 6.91 -18.89 8.58
N SER A 255 5.70 -19.08 8.07
CA SER A 255 4.44 -18.99 8.82
C SER A 255 3.43 -20.04 8.34
N LYS A 256 2.36 -20.23 9.11
CA LYS A 256 1.15 -20.98 8.78
C LYS A 256 0.03 -20.56 9.72
N LEU A 257 -1.20 -20.95 9.41
CA LEU A 257 -2.31 -20.93 10.36
C LEU A 257 -2.53 -22.36 10.90
N ARG A 258 -2.06 -22.70 12.11
CA ARG A 258 -1.15 -21.94 12.98
C ARG A 258 -0.23 -22.85 13.79
N TYR A 259 0.92 -22.34 14.22
CA TYR A 259 1.67 -22.97 15.31
C TYR A 259 0.89 -22.81 16.62
N SER A 260 0.70 -23.91 17.34
CA SER A 260 -0.23 -24.00 18.46
C SER A 260 0.40 -23.77 19.83
N ASN A 261 1.70 -24.04 19.96
CA ASN A 261 2.45 -23.94 21.22
C ASN A 261 3.96 -23.81 20.98
N GLN A 262 4.70 -23.49 22.05
CA GLN A 262 6.16 -23.30 22.05
C GLN A 262 6.93 -24.48 21.46
N SER A 263 6.57 -25.70 21.85
CA SER A 263 7.26 -26.92 21.43
C SER A 263 7.13 -27.18 19.93
N GLU A 264 6.04 -26.74 19.29
CA GLU A 264 5.89 -26.82 17.84
C GLU A 264 6.93 -25.96 17.11
N ILE A 265 7.10 -24.70 17.53
CA ILE A 265 8.03 -23.76 16.90
C ILE A 265 9.48 -24.19 17.12
N GLU A 266 9.83 -24.64 18.33
CA GLU A 266 11.17 -25.16 18.63
C GLU A 266 11.49 -26.39 17.75
N ARG A 267 10.54 -27.31 17.60
CA ARG A 267 10.68 -28.49 16.73
C ARG A 267 10.84 -28.10 15.26
N VAL A 268 9.99 -27.21 14.73
CA VAL A 268 10.07 -26.74 13.35
C VAL A 268 11.38 -25.99 13.08
N ALA A 269 11.83 -25.12 13.99
CA ALA A 269 13.13 -24.46 13.88
C ALA A 269 14.30 -25.46 13.86
N ASN A 270 14.20 -26.55 14.63
CA ASN A 270 15.17 -27.63 14.57
C ASN A 270 15.11 -28.42 13.24
N GLU A 271 13.94 -28.64 12.63
CA GLU A 271 13.85 -29.24 11.28
C GLU A 271 14.54 -28.38 10.21
N PHE A 272 14.31 -27.06 10.20
CA PHE A 272 15.03 -26.15 9.28
C PHE A 272 16.55 -26.27 9.44
N LYS A 273 17.03 -26.32 10.69
CA LYS A 273 18.45 -26.53 11.02
C LYS A 273 18.99 -27.88 10.52
N GLN A 274 18.26 -28.97 10.76
CA GLN A 274 18.68 -30.32 10.34
C GLN A 274 18.72 -30.46 8.82
N ARG A 275 17.72 -29.93 8.13
CA ARG A 275 17.61 -29.93 6.66
C ARG A 275 18.52 -28.91 5.97
N LYS A 276 19.11 -27.99 6.73
CA LYS A 276 19.95 -26.88 6.25
C LYS A 276 19.19 -25.95 5.28
N ILE A 277 17.91 -25.76 5.52
CA ILE A 277 17.08 -24.80 4.79
C ILE A 277 17.24 -23.45 5.50
N PRO A 278 17.73 -22.39 4.84
CA PRO A 278 17.88 -21.09 5.47
C PRO A 278 16.52 -20.43 5.69
N VAL A 279 16.35 -19.79 6.85
CA VAL A 279 15.13 -19.13 7.31
C VAL A 279 15.53 -17.94 8.18
N SER A 280 14.88 -16.80 7.99
CA SER A 280 15.21 -15.57 8.72
C SER A 280 14.18 -15.20 9.78
N MET A 281 12.96 -15.74 9.71
CA MET A 281 11.91 -15.47 10.69
C MET A 281 10.92 -16.62 10.79
N PHE A 282 10.42 -16.86 12.01
CA PHE A 282 9.20 -17.64 12.23
C PHE A 282 8.09 -16.73 12.80
N VAL A 283 6.84 -17.02 12.43
CA VAL A 283 5.69 -16.19 12.82
C VAL A 283 4.72 -17.00 13.68
N ILE A 284 4.40 -16.48 14.86
CA ILE A 284 3.31 -16.95 15.72
C ILE A 284 2.03 -16.23 15.28
N ASP A 285 0.99 -16.99 14.98
CA ASP A 285 -0.29 -16.50 14.47
C ASP A 285 -1.28 -16.14 15.60
N PHE A 286 -2.45 -15.61 15.23
CA PHE A 286 -3.56 -15.28 16.11
C PHE A 286 -4.09 -16.48 16.92
N GLY A 287 -4.90 -16.21 17.95
CA GLY A 287 -5.41 -17.26 18.86
C GLY A 287 -4.32 -17.92 19.71
N SER A 288 -3.22 -17.22 19.93
CA SER A 288 -2.08 -17.57 20.78
C SER A 288 -2.15 -16.93 22.18
N TRP A 289 -3.14 -16.05 22.39
CA TRP A 289 -3.52 -15.38 23.64
C TRP A 289 -4.76 -16.03 24.31
N ASP A 290 -5.09 -15.60 25.53
CA ASP A 290 -6.33 -16.00 26.24
C ASP A 290 -7.56 -15.27 25.68
N HIS A 291 -7.55 -13.93 25.68
CA HIS A 291 -8.62 -13.08 25.12
C HIS A 291 -8.08 -11.99 24.20
N LEU A 292 -8.95 -11.45 23.34
CA LEU A 292 -8.60 -10.28 22.52
C LEU A 292 -8.33 -9.06 23.41
N GLY A 293 -7.21 -8.39 23.15
CA GLY A 293 -6.76 -7.22 23.92
C GLY A 293 -5.82 -7.56 25.09
N ASP A 294 -5.54 -8.83 25.36
CA ASP A 294 -4.58 -9.23 26.40
C ASP A 294 -3.13 -8.86 26.01
N TRP A 295 -2.85 -8.90 24.70
CA TRP A 295 -1.54 -8.69 24.09
C TRP A 295 -0.39 -9.39 24.84
N LYS A 296 -0.61 -10.68 25.18
CA LYS A 296 0.39 -11.63 25.68
C LYS A 296 0.08 -13.03 25.14
N LEU A 297 1.09 -13.90 25.10
CA LEU A 297 0.86 -15.33 24.85
C LEU A 297 0.16 -15.99 26.06
N ASN A 298 -0.69 -16.98 25.80
CA ASN A 298 -1.26 -17.86 26.83
C ASN A 298 -0.14 -18.71 27.47
N GLU A 299 -0.05 -18.66 28.78
CA GLU A 299 1.05 -19.27 29.56
C GLU A 299 1.00 -20.82 29.59
N THR A 300 -0.11 -21.44 29.18
CA THR A 300 -0.23 -22.92 29.09
C THR A 300 0.38 -23.46 27.81
N ALA A 301 0.18 -22.78 26.67
CA ALA A 301 0.75 -23.13 25.39
C ALA A 301 2.17 -22.55 25.16
N TRP A 302 2.50 -21.45 25.86
CA TRP A 302 3.75 -20.71 25.69
C TRP A 302 4.41 -20.42 27.05
N PRO A 303 4.87 -21.47 27.77
CA PRO A 303 5.30 -21.35 29.17
C PRO A 303 6.59 -20.55 29.39
N ASP A 304 7.50 -20.49 28.40
CA ASP A 304 8.69 -19.62 28.45
C ASP A 304 9.02 -19.04 27.06
N PRO A 305 8.36 -17.93 26.66
CA PRO A 305 8.59 -17.29 25.37
C PRO A 305 10.02 -16.77 25.18
N LYS A 306 10.76 -16.53 26.28
CA LYS A 306 12.15 -16.05 26.26
C LYS A 306 13.13 -17.19 26.02
N ALA A 307 12.90 -18.36 26.60
CA ALA A 307 13.64 -19.57 26.24
C ALA A 307 13.36 -19.95 24.77
N MET A 308 12.10 -19.88 24.33
CA MET A 308 11.70 -20.15 22.94
C MET A 308 12.45 -19.25 21.94
N SER A 309 12.41 -17.93 22.11
CA SER A 309 13.08 -16.99 21.21
C SER A 309 14.60 -17.21 21.18
N SER A 310 15.20 -17.46 22.35
CA SER A 310 16.62 -17.77 22.50
C SER A 310 16.99 -19.08 21.80
N PHE A 311 16.14 -20.11 21.89
CA PHE A 311 16.31 -21.38 21.21
C PHE A 311 16.22 -21.21 19.68
N VAL A 312 15.17 -20.57 19.17
CA VAL A 312 14.97 -20.35 17.73
C VAL A 312 16.16 -19.59 17.13
N ARG A 313 16.57 -18.49 17.77
CA ARG A 313 17.73 -17.69 17.37
C ARG A 313 19.02 -18.51 17.39
N SER A 314 19.23 -19.36 18.40
CA SER A 314 20.41 -20.23 18.50
C SER A 314 20.40 -21.41 17.52
N ALA A 315 19.22 -21.89 17.12
CA ALA A 315 19.06 -23.02 16.23
C ALA A 315 19.25 -22.65 14.76
N THR A 316 18.73 -21.48 14.35
CA THR A 316 18.61 -21.08 12.93
C THR A 316 19.21 -19.72 12.59
N GLY A 317 19.44 -18.86 13.60
CA GLY A 317 19.71 -17.44 13.40
C GLY A 317 18.46 -16.58 13.16
N ALA A 318 17.26 -17.18 13.06
CA ALA A 318 16.02 -16.47 12.75
C ALA A 318 15.48 -15.62 13.91
N GLY A 319 14.73 -14.57 13.57
CA GLY A 319 13.89 -13.80 14.49
C GLY A 319 12.50 -14.43 14.69
N LEU A 320 11.73 -13.83 15.59
CA LEU A 320 10.33 -14.17 15.81
C LEU A 320 9.42 -12.96 15.54
N MET A 321 8.24 -13.25 14.99
CA MET A 321 7.12 -12.34 14.83
C MET A 321 5.89 -12.91 15.56
N THR A 322 5.02 -12.07 16.09
CA THR A 322 3.74 -12.47 16.69
C THR A 322 2.59 -11.69 16.09
N SER A 323 1.43 -12.33 15.91
CA SER A 323 0.16 -11.66 15.65
C SER A 323 -0.20 -10.69 16.78
N VAL A 324 -0.78 -9.56 16.38
CA VAL A 324 -1.32 -8.48 17.20
C VAL A 324 -2.61 -8.06 16.50
N TRP A 325 -3.75 -8.25 17.16
CA TRP A 325 -5.04 -7.71 16.71
C TRP A 325 -5.35 -6.41 17.47
N PRO A 326 -5.96 -5.40 16.82
CA PRO A 326 -6.37 -4.15 17.46
C PRO A 326 -7.64 -4.28 18.31
N LEU A 327 -8.13 -5.50 18.54
CA LEU A 327 -9.43 -5.80 19.12
C LEU A 327 -9.32 -6.11 20.62
N VAL A 328 -10.33 -5.72 21.40
CA VAL A 328 -10.39 -5.88 22.86
C VAL A 328 -11.77 -6.41 23.28
N GLN A 329 -11.78 -7.55 23.97
CA GLN A 329 -12.97 -8.18 24.57
C GLN A 329 -13.15 -7.77 26.04
N PRO A 330 -14.39 -7.74 26.58
CA PRO A 330 -14.66 -7.42 27.99
C PRO A 330 -13.92 -8.27 29.03
N GLU A 331 -13.60 -9.52 28.68
CA GLU A 331 -12.89 -10.49 29.50
C GLU A 331 -11.40 -10.16 29.67
N SER A 332 -10.86 -9.32 28.79
CA SER A 332 -9.46 -8.92 28.83
C SER A 332 -9.15 -8.10 30.09
N PRO A 333 -8.04 -8.36 30.82
CA PRO A 333 -7.66 -7.56 31.98
C PRO A 333 -7.35 -6.10 31.61
N ASN A 334 -7.14 -5.80 30.32
CA ASN A 334 -6.92 -4.45 29.83
C ASN A 334 -8.22 -3.68 29.56
N TRP A 335 -9.36 -4.35 29.36
CA TRP A 335 -10.61 -3.72 28.88
C TRP A 335 -11.11 -2.58 29.78
N ILE A 336 -11.17 -2.80 31.10
CA ILE A 336 -11.61 -1.77 32.06
C ILE A 336 -10.70 -0.54 31.99
N ASN A 337 -9.38 -0.73 32.00
CA ASN A 337 -8.43 0.38 31.98
C ASN A 337 -8.47 1.14 30.65
N PHE A 338 -8.52 0.43 29.51
CA PHE A 338 -8.61 1.05 28.19
C PHE A 338 -9.94 1.81 28.01
N SER A 339 -11.04 1.26 28.53
CA SER A 339 -12.35 1.94 28.54
C SER A 339 -12.32 3.22 29.39
N MET A 340 -11.74 3.17 30.59
CA MET A 340 -11.64 4.32 31.50
C MET A 340 -10.77 5.47 30.96
N ASN A 341 -9.75 5.16 30.15
CA ASN A 341 -8.87 6.17 29.54
C ASN A 341 -9.32 6.64 28.15
N GLY A 342 -10.45 6.13 27.61
CA GLY A 342 -10.92 6.48 26.26
C GLY A 342 -9.99 5.96 25.16
N TYR A 343 -9.40 4.78 25.35
CA TYR A 343 -8.50 4.12 24.39
C TYR A 343 -9.20 3.11 23.48
N LEU A 344 -10.51 2.91 23.64
CA LEU A 344 -11.31 2.07 22.75
C LEU A 344 -12.21 2.96 21.90
N SER A 345 -12.22 2.70 20.60
CA SER A 345 -13.25 3.19 19.70
C SER A 345 -14.62 2.60 20.09
N GLY A 346 -15.69 3.25 19.66
CA GLY A 346 -17.04 2.75 19.88
C GLY A 346 -18.04 3.24 18.85
N SER A 347 -19.16 2.54 18.75
CA SER A 347 -20.28 2.96 17.90
C SER A 347 -20.80 4.35 18.29
N SER A 348 -21.11 5.20 17.32
CA SER A 348 -21.61 6.57 17.60
C SER A 348 -22.95 6.62 18.34
N GLU A 349 -23.68 5.50 18.36
CA GLU A 349 -24.94 5.29 19.07
C GLU A 349 -24.97 3.86 19.66
N GLY A 350 -25.82 3.61 20.66
CA GLY A 350 -25.94 2.29 21.30
C GLY A 350 -25.02 2.08 22.50
N THR A 351 -24.60 0.84 22.75
CA THR A 351 -23.83 0.45 23.95
C THR A 351 -22.32 0.49 23.79
N GLY A 352 -21.78 0.78 22.60
CA GLY A 352 -20.35 0.93 22.35
C GLY A 352 -19.67 -0.14 21.46
N PRO A 353 -20.00 -1.45 21.54
CA PRO A 353 -19.38 -2.45 20.69
C PRO A 353 -19.53 -2.16 19.20
N ILE A 354 -18.48 -2.47 18.43
CA ILE A 354 -18.43 -2.17 17.00
C ILE A 354 -18.67 -3.42 16.14
N ASP A 355 -18.28 -4.60 16.65
CA ASP A 355 -18.39 -5.86 15.93
C ASP A 355 -18.40 -7.05 16.92
N TYR A 356 -18.58 -8.25 16.39
CA TYR A 356 -18.78 -9.48 17.16
C TYR A 356 -17.82 -10.58 16.70
N TYR A 357 -17.18 -11.26 17.65
CA TYR A 357 -16.17 -12.29 17.36
C TYR A 357 -16.15 -13.42 18.41
N GLN A 358 -16.15 -14.67 17.94
CA GLN A 358 -16.01 -15.90 18.75
C GLN A 358 -16.94 -16.03 19.97
N GLY A 359 -18.16 -15.52 19.91
CA GLY A 359 -19.12 -15.61 21.01
C GLY A 359 -19.45 -14.25 21.63
N GLU A 360 -18.49 -13.32 21.59
CA GLU A 360 -18.52 -12.07 22.36
C GLU A 360 -18.52 -10.82 21.50
N TRP A 361 -19.05 -9.74 22.09
CA TRP A 361 -18.97 -8.38 21.54
C TRP A 361 -17.62 -7.76 21.87
N MET A 362 -17.06 -6.98 20.94
CA MET A 362 -15.76 -6.35 21.13
C MET A 362 -15.68 -4.92 20.61
N GLN A 363 -14.60 -4.25 20.98
CA GLN A 363 -14.22 -2.92 20.52
C GLN A 363 -12.81 -2.96 19.93
N GLU A 364 -12.49 -1.99 19.09
CA GLU A 364 -11.15 -1.80 18.52
C GLU A 364 -10.46 -0.64 19.24
N ILE A 365 -9.14 -0.71 19.40
CA ILE A 365 -8.34 0.38 19.96
C ILE A 365 -8.52 1.67 19.15
N ASP A 366 -8.51 2.83 19.82
CA ASP A 366 -8.39 4.09 19.11
C ASP A 366 -6.93 4.33 18.70
N ALA A 367 -6.51 3.74 17.59
CA ALA A 367 -5.17 3.95 17.04
C ALA A 367 -4.88 5.44 16.76
N THR A 368 -5.90 6.27 16.51
CA THR A 368 -5.69 7.72 16.27
C THR A 368 -5.20 8.45 17.53
N ASN A 369 -5.56 7.95 18.72
CA ASN A 369 -5.11 8.46 20.01
C ASN A 369 -3.66 8.05 20.32
N ALA A 370 -2.77 9.04 20.47
CA ALA A 370 -1.35 8.81 20.75
C ALA A 370 -1.08 8.13 22.10
N ASP A 371 -1.90 8.40 23.12
CA ASP A 371 -1.77 7.78 24.44
C ASP A 371 -2.22 6.31 24.38
N CYS A 372 -3.23 5.99 23.57
CA CYS A 372 -3.64 4.61 23.29
C CYS A 372 -2.51 3.82 22.62
N ARG A 373 -1.92 4.36 21.53
CA ARG A 373 -0.76 3.72 20.85
C ARG A 373 0.38 3.44 21.84
N SER A 374 0.69 4.42 22.69
CA SER A 374 1.73 4.30 23.72
C SER A 374 1.41 3.20 24.76
N ALA A 375 0.14 3.10 25.19
CA ALA A 375 -0.32 2.08 26.13
C ALA A 375 -0.29 0.66 25.55
N VAL A 376 -0.69 0.48 24.28
CA VAL A 376 -0.58 -0.80 23.58
C VAL A 376 0.90 -1.17 23.38
N TRP A 377 1.74 -0.24 22.93
CA TRP A 377 3.18 -0.49 22.80
C TRP A 377 3.81 -0.92 24.12
N ALA A 378 3.49 -0.29 25.25
CA ALA A 378 4.02 -0.68 26.55
C ALA A 378 3.72 -2.14 26.93
N LEU A 379 2.54 -2.66 26.53
CA LEU A 379 2.17 -4.07 26.70
C LEU A 379 2.93 -4.97 25.72
N LEU A 380 3.01 -4.61 24.43
CA LEU A 380 3.77 -5.37 23.43
C LEU A 380 5.27 -5.44 23.76
N LYS A 381 5.86 -4.33 24.20
CA LYS A 381 7.24 -4.21 24.68
C LYS A 381 7.51 -5.18 25.82
N LYS A 382 6.64 -5.17 26.84
CA LYS A 382 6.74 -6.02 28.02
C LYS A 382 6.58 -7.51 27.70
N ASN A 383 5.56 -7.86 26.92
CA ASN A 383 5.09 -9.24 26.76
C ASN A 383 5.72 -9.97 25.56
N TYR A 384 6.35 -9.24 24.62
CA TYR A 384 6.97 -9.82 23.42
C TYR A 384 8.38 -9.28 23.15
N TYR A 385 8.54 -7.96 22.99
CA TYR A 385 9.80 -7.37 22.51
C TYR A 385 10.97 -7.66 23.45
N ASN A 386 10.79 -7.43 24.76
CA ASN A 386 11.76 -7.73 25.80
C ASN A 386 12.01 -9.24 26.03
N LEU A 387 11.16 -10.10 25.44
CA LEU A 387 11.32 -11.56 25.45
C LEU A 387 11.98 -12.07 24.15
N GLY A 388 12.40 -11.20 23.23
CA GLY A 388 13.05 -11.57 21.97
C GLY A 388 12.08 -11.83 20.81
N ILE A 389 10.79 -11.56 20.97
CA ILE A 389 9.79 -11.56 19.90
C ILE A 389 9.63 -10.10 19.45
N GLN A 390 10.51 -9.66 18.54
CA GLN A 390 10.72 -8.24 18.24
C GLN A 390 9.96 -7.73 17.02
N ASN A 391 9.31 -8.61 16.25
CA ASN A 391 8.53 -8.25 15.07
C ASN A 391 7.02 -8.42 15.33
N MET A 392 6.19 -7.52 14.80
CA MET A 392 4.76 -7.46 15.14
C MET A 392 3.88 -7.58 13.90
N TRP A 393 3.03 -8.59 13.85
CA TRP A 393 2.07 -8.80 12.76
C TRP A 393 0.74 -8.15 13.14
N LEU A 394 0.55 -6.91 12.68
CA LEU A 394 -0.65 -6.09 12.75
C LEU A 394 -1.72 -6.67 11.82
N ASP A 395 -2.51 -7.58 12.35
CA ASP A 395 -3.59 -8.24 11.63
C ASP A 395 -4.94 -7.69 12.09
N SER A 396 -5.97 -7.75 11.24
CA SER A 396 -7.21 -6.97 11.40
C SER A 396 -7.04 -5.45 11.34
N SER A 397 -6.00 -4.97 10.64
CA SER A 397 -5.58 -3.56 10.61
C SER A 397 -6.40 -2.59 9.72
N GLU A 398 -7.54 -3.00 9.16
CA GLU A 398 -8.35 -2.16 8.28
C GLU A 398 -9.12 -1.04 9.00
N GLY A 399 -9.39 -1.23 10.30
CA GLY A 399 -10.20 -0.34 11.13
C GLY A 399 -11.70 -0.63 11.10
N ASN A 400 -12.42 -0.15 12.12
CA ASN A 400 -13.87 -0.21 12.29
C ASN A 400 -14.45 -1.64 12.38
N GLY A 401 -13.73 -2.53 13.03
CA GLY A 401 -14.14 -3.89 13.36
C GLY A 401 -13.00 -4.88 13.14
N GLU A 402 -13.30 -6.16 12.91
CA GLU A 402 -12.25 -7.16 12.67
C GLU A 402 -11.53 -7.01 11.30
N GLY A 403 -12.01 -6.09 10.46
CA GLY A 403 -11.40 -5.75 9.17
C GLY A 403 -12.08 -6.40 7.96
N GLU A 404 -13.13 -7.20 8.16
CA GLU A 404 -13.99 -7.68 7.08
C GLU A 404 -14.89 -6.59 6.48
N GLY A 405 -15.37 -6.85 5.26
CA GLY A 405 -16.41 -6.04 4.60
C GLY A 405 -17.81 -6.18 5.22
N TYR A 406 -17.97 -7.10 6.17
CA TYR A 406 -19.20 -7.46 6.88
C TYR A 406 -18.93 -7.57 8.40
N SER A 407 -19.99 -7.67 9.20
CA SER A 407 -19.89 -7.86 10.67
C SER A 407 -20.22 -9.31 11.08
N PHE A 408 -19.95 -9.67 12.34
CA PHE A 408 -20.19 -11.00 12.93
C PHE A 408 -19.25 -12.12 12.42
N LYS A 409 -18.00 -11.80 12.06
CA LYS A 409 -17.00 -12.82 11.71
C LYS A 409 -16.74 -13.77 12.88
N GLY A 410 -16.53 -15.04 12.60
CA GLY A 410 -16.43 -16.09 13.64
C GLY A 410 -17.74 -16.40 14.38
N GLY A 411 -18.83 -15.69 14.10
CA GLY A 411 -20.18 -16.00 14.55
C GLY A 411 -20.96 -16.89 13.57
N ILE A 412 -22.29 -16.82 13.66
CA ILE A 412 -23.20 -17.59 12.79
C ILE A 412 -23.10 -17.08 11.34
N GLN A 413 -22.70 -17.93 10.39
CA GLN A 413 -22.53 -17.57 8.96
C GLN A 413 -23.77 -16.90 8.32
N ALA A 414 -24.98 -17.20 8.81
CA ALA A 414 -26.20 -16.55 8.35
C ALA A 414 -26.22 -15.03 8.66
N LEU A 415 -25.68 -14.62 9.81
CA LEU A 415 -25.61 -13.20 10.22
C LEU A 415 -24.61 -12.41 9.38
N GLN A 416 -23.49 -13.03 8.99
CA GLN A 416 -22.46 -12.43 8.12
C GLN A 416 -23.02 -12.08 6.72
N ARG A 417 -24.05 -12.80 6.27
CA ARG A 417 -24.74 -12.55 4.99
C ARG A 417 -25.92 -11.59 5.10
N MET A 418 -26.31 -11.18 6.30
CA MET A 418 -27.33 -10.16 6.48
C MET A 418 -26.71 -8.78 6.23
N PRO A 419 -27.43 -7.86 5.55
CA PRO A 419 -26.90 -6.54 5.17
C PRO A 419 -26.92 -5.57 6.37
N TYR A 420 -26.27 -5.94 7.46
CA TYR A 420 -25.98 -5.03 8.56
C TYR A 420 -25.07 -3.91 8.05
N ALA A 421 -25.45 -2.66 8.29
CA ALA A 421 -24.56 -1.55 8.05
C ALA A 421 -23.32 -1.67 8.96
N ARG A 422 -22.12 -1.54 8.39
CA ARG A 422 -20.89 -1.44 9.19
C ARG A 422 -21.03 -0.24 10.15
N PRO A 423 -20.47 -0.32 11.38
CA PRO A 423 -20.55 0.78 12.33
C PRO A 423 -19.93 2.05 11.74
N ASN A 424 -20.32 3.21 12.25
CA ASN A 424 -19.56 4.44 12.11
C ASN A 424 -18.87 4.70 13.45
N SER A 425 -17.74 4.02 13.67
CA SER A 425 -16.96 4.14 14.91
C SER A 425 -16.52 5.57 15.16
N MET A 426 -16.37 5.93 16.44
CA MET A 426 -15.84 7.20 16.89
C MET A 426 -14.40 7.00 17.40
N TYR A 427 -13.49 7.80 16.87
CA TYR A 427 -12.11 7.93 17.33
C TYR A 427 -11.85 9.36 17.85
N SER A 428 -10.74 9.56 18.55
CA SER A 428 -10.33 10.87 19.09
C SER A 428 -10.10 11.94 18.02
N LEU A 429 -9.68 11.57 16.80
CA LEU A 429 -9.51 12.51 15.67
C LEU A 429 -10.78 12.72 14.82
N GLY A 430 -11.85 11.95 15.02
CA GLY A 430 -13.10 12.05 14.25
C GLY A 430 -13.84 10.72 14.13
N SER A 431 -14.95 10.70 13.40
CA SER A 431 -15.67 9.45 13.12
C SER A 431 -15.02 8.66 11.97
N GLN A 432 -15.40 7.38 11.82
CA GLN A 432 -14.94 6.51 10.74
C GLN A 432 -15.13 7.17 9.37
N ALA A 433 -16.27 7.83 9.14
CA ALA A 433 -16.51 8.57 7.90
C ALA A 433 -15.55 9.76 7.66
N GLU A 434 -14.97 10.33 8.71
CA GLU A 434 -14.13 11.55 8.66
C GLU A 434 -12.62 11.26 8.66
N VAL A 435 -12.18 10.18 9.33
CA VAL A 435 -10.74 9.85 9.47
C VAL A 435 -10.40 8.35 9.30
N GLY A 436 -11.39 7.48 9.11
CA GLY A 436 -11.22 6.03 9.21
C GLY A 436 -10.26 5.40 8.19
N ALA A 437 -10.06 6.02 7.03
CA ALA A 437 -9.07 5.53 6.05
C ALA A 437 -7.62 5.65 6.57
N MET A 438 -7.36 6.49 7.58
CA MET A 438 -6.05 6.57 8.23
C MET A 438 -5.81 5.57 9.35
N PHE A 439 -6.79 4.74 9.74
CA PHE A 439 -6.62 3.77 10.83
C PHE A 439 -5.33 2.90 10.68
N PRO A 440 -5.08 2.20 9.57
CA PRO A 440 -3.86 1.40 9.39
C PRO A 440 -2.57 2.22 9.49
N PHE A 441 -2.57 3.47 9.01
CA PHE A 441 -1.39 4.35 9.12
C PHE A 441 -1.02 4.59 10.59
N PHE A 442 -2.01 4.78 11.46
CA PHE A 442 -1.76 4.98 12.89
C PHE A 442 -1.38 3.69 13.62
N GLU A 443 -1.90 2.54 13.21
CA GLU A 443 -1.48 1.25 13.77
C GLU A 443 -0.03 0.90 13.37
N GLN A 444 0.36 1.19 12.13
CA GLN A 444 1.75 1.07 11.69
C GLN A 444 2.65 2.07 12.43
N GLN A 445 2.18 3.30 12.66
CA GLN A 445 2.88 4.30 13.46
C GLN A 445 3.13 3.83 14.90
N MET A 446 2.17 3.15 15.53
CA MET A 446 2.30 2.62 16.90
C MET A 446 3.55 1.77 17.08
N ILE A 447 3.82 0.86 16.14
CA ILE A 447 4.98 -0.02 16.19
C ILE A 447 6.26 0.71 15.79
N GLU A 448 6.22 1.62 14.82
CA GLU A 448 7.40 2.40 14.43
C GLU A 448 7.89 3.30 15.57
N ASP A 449 6.99 4.08 16.19
CA ASP A 449 7.33 5.00 17.27
C ASP A 449 7.86 4.21 18.49
N GLY A 450 7.25 3.06 18.79
CA GLY A 450 7.71 2.14 19.83
C GLY A 450 9.09 1.53 19.56
N ILE A 451 9.35 1.06 18.34
CA ILE A 451 10.68 0.55 17.95
C ILE A 451 11.75 1.65 18.04
N LYS A 452 11.41 2.90 17.72
CA LYS A 452 12.31 4.05 17.83
C LYS A 452 12.55 4.49 19.29
N GLU A 453 11.63 4.22 20.21
CA GLU A 453 11.88 4.38 21.65
C GLU A 453 13.00 3.44 22.13
N GLU A 454 12.96 2.16 21.75
CA GLU A 454 13.98 1.18 22.14
C GLU A 454 15.30 1.34 21.37
N VAL A 455 15.20 1.71 20.08
CA VAL A 455 16.32 1.84 19.16
C VAL A 455 16.26 3.21 18.48
N PRO A 456 16.80 4.29 19.12
CA PRO A 456 16.72 5.66 18.61
C PRO A 456 17.36 5.92 17.23
N ASN A 457 18.08 4.95 16.67
CA ASN A 457 18.58 4.94 15.29
C ASN A 457 18.16 3.66 14.55
N ALA A 458 16.91 3.22 14.72
CA ALA A 458 16.33 2.07 14.02
C ALA A 458 16.60 2.14 12.50
N TYR A 459 16.84 0.99 11.88
CA TYR A 459 17.15 0.82 10.46
C TYR A 459 18.45 1.47 9.94
N SER A 460 19.25 2.13 10.79
CA SER A 460 20.56 2.69 10.38
C SER A 460 21.65 1.63 10.18
N ASP A 461 21.61 0.53 10.96
CA ASP A 461 22.47 -0.65 10.78
C ASP A 461 21.64 -1.78 10.17
N LYS A 462 21.70 -1.94 8.84
CA LYS A 462 20.93 -2.95 8.10
C LYS A 462 21.17 -4.41 8.53
N ASN A 463 22.25 -4.68 9.27
CA ASN A 463 22.58 -6.01 9.78
C ASN A 463 21.95 -6.29 11.15
N LYS A 464 21.37 -5.29 11.82
CA LYS A 464 20.66 -5.43 13.10
C LYS A 464 19.18 -5.12 12.88
N SER A 465 18.34 -6.14 12.95
CA SER A 465 16.89 -5.95 12.98
C SER A 465 16.51 -5.21 14.28
N PRO A 466 15.88 -4.01 14.21
CA PRO A 466 15.27 -3.39 15.38
C PRO A 466 13.86 -3.95 15.64
N GLY A 467 13.41 -4.92 14.82
CA GLY A 467 12.00 -5.26 14.62
C GLY A 467 11.47 -4.65 13.33
N ILE A 468 10.42 -5.27 12.78
CA ILE A 468 9.54 -4.70 11.75
C ILE A 468 8.08 -4.98 12.12
N SER A 469 7.13 -4.27 11.52
CA SER A 469 5.74 -4.72 11.49
C SER A 469 5.35 -5.36 10.15
N LEU A 470 4.29 -6.16 10.18
CA LEU A 470 3.59 -6.71 9.02
C LEU A 470 2.12 -6.32 9.17
N SER A 471 1.53 -5.55 8.25
CA SER A 471 0.19 -4.95 8.35
C SER A 471 -0.72 -5.38 7.20
N ARG A 472 -2.00 -5.67 7.46
CA ARG A 472 -2.94 -6.16 6.41
C ARG A 472 -3.37 -5.03 5.47
N SER A 473 -3.32 -3.81 5.98
CA SER A 473 -3.68 -2.59 5.27
C SER A 473 -2.56 -1.54 5.42
N ALA A 474 -2.79 -0.39 4.82
CA ALA A 474 -1.91 0.76 4.81
C ALA A 474 -2.73 2.01 4.40
N TRP A 475 -2.13 3.18 4.44
CA TRP A 475 -2.68 4.35 3.78
C TRP A 475 -1.56 5.16 3.11
N LEU A 476 -1.92 6.32 2.56
CA LEU A 476 -0.97 7.29 2.04
C LEU A 476 0.18 7.52 3.04
N GLY A 477 1.43 7.40 2.58
CA GLY A 477 2.60 7.69 3.39
C GLY A 477 3.00 6.63 4.42
N SER A 478 2.25 5.53 4.56
CA SER A 478 2.56 4.41 5.46
C SER A 478 3.95 3.81 5.22
N GLN A 479 4.48 3.90 4.00
CA GLN A 479 5.78 3.34 3.65
C GLN A 479 6.96 3.94 4.42
N ARG A 480 6.77 5.09 5.10
CA ARG A 480 7.77 5.73 5.97
C ARG A 480 8.09 4.94 7.23
N PHE A 481 7.23 3.98 7.58
CA PHE A 481 7.37 3.10 8.73
C PHE A 481 8.13 1.83 8.32
N GLY A 482 8.80 1.17 9.25
CA GLY A 482 9.37 -0.17 9.03
C GLY A 482 8.28 -1.24 9.03
N SER A 483 7.31 -1.11 8.14
CA SER A 483 6.12 -1.94 8.04
C SER A 483 6.01 -2.55 6.63
N ALA A 484 5.94 -3.88 6.58
CA ALA A 484 5.54 -4.60 5.39
C ALA A 484 4.02 -4.70 5.31
N THR A 485 3.45 -4.70 4.11
CA THR A 485 2.04 -5.01 3.87
C THR A 485 1.90 -6.35 3.17
N TRP A 486 0.86 -7.13 3.46
CA TRP A 486 0.53 -8.32 2.68
C TRP A 486 -0.88 -8.24 2.08
N ASN A 487 -1.17 -9.15 1.16
CA ASN A 487 -2.36 -9.10 0.33
C ASN A 487 -3.68 -9.51 1.02
N GLY A 488 -3.68 -9.84 2.31
CA GLY A 488 -4.85 -10.37 3.04
C GLY A 488 -5.25 -11.79 2.62
N ASP A 489 -6.30 -12.33 3.23
CA ASP A 489 -6.71 -13.73 3.05
C ASP A 489 -7.37 -13.96 1.68
N VAL A 490 -6.55 -14.26 0.67
CA VAL A 490 -7.01 -14.66 -0.65
C VAL A 490 -7.17 -16.18 -0.76
N GLN A 491 -7.95 -16.65 -1.72
CA GLN A 491 -8.08 -18.09 -1.96
C GLN A 491 -6.80 -18.66 -2.60
N GLY A 492 -6.40 -19.86 -2.19
CA GLY A 492 -5.36 -20.65 -2.86
C GLY A 492 -5.84 -21.22 -4.20
N SER A 493 -5.99 -20.40 -5.25
CA SER A 493 -6.45 -20.88 -6.56
C SER A 493 -5.59 -20.36 -7.73
N TRP A 494 -5.70 -21.05 -8.87
CA TRP A 494 -5.10 -20.61 -10.13
C TRP A 494 -5.77 -19.36 -10.71
N ASP A 495 -7.02 -19.06 -10.31
CA ASP A 495 -7.74 -17.85 -10.73
C ASP A 495 -7.28 -16.62 -9.91
N GLU A 496 -7.01 -16.81 -8.61
CA GLU A 496 -6.53 -15.75 -7.71
C GLU A 496 -5.03 -15.42 -7.89
N PHE A 497 -4.20 -16.43 -8.14
CA PHE A 497 -2.74 -16.23 -8.25
C PHE A 497 -2.32 -15.11 -9.23
N PRO A 498 -2.82 -15.02 -10.48
CA PRO A 498 -2.51 -13.89 -11.36
C PRO A 498 -2.98 -12.53 -10.82
N ILE A 499 -4.11 -12.49 -10.11
CA ILE A 499 -4.65 -11.25 -9.51
C ILE A 499 -3.65 -10.69 -8.49
N GLN A 500 -2.99 -11.54 -7.70
CA GLN A 500 -2.03 -11.10 -6.68
C GLN A 500 -0.76 -10.49 -7.28
N ILE A 501 -0.27 -11.00 -8.42
CA ILE A 501 0.87 -10.43 -9.15
C ILE A 501 0.55 -8.99 -9.59
N ILE A 502 -0.66 -8.80 -10.11
CA ILE A 502 -1.15 -7.51 -10.62
C ILE A 502 -1.39 -6.52 -9.46
N GLY A 503 -2.07 -6.98 -8.41
CA GLY A 503 -2.32 -6.21 -7.18
C GLY A 503 -1.02 -5.77 -6.50
N GLY A 504 0.00 -6.61 -6.45
CA GLY A 504 1.31 -6.27 -5.89
C GLY A 504 2.09 -5.21 -6.67
N MET A 505 1.89 -5.13 -7.99
CA MET A 505 2.44 -4.03 -8.80
C MET A 505 1.70 -2.71 -8.57
N ASN A 506 0.37 -2.74 -8.51
CA ASN A 506 -0.42 -1.54 -8.18
C ASN A 506 -0.15 -1.05 -6.75
N ALA A 507 -0.01 -1.95 -5.78
CA ALA A 507 0.35 -1.59 -4.40
C ALA A 507 1.70 -0.86 -4.34
N GLN A 508 2.71 -1.40 -5.03
CA GLN A 508 4.03 -0.78 -5.10
C GLN A 508 4.05 0.54 -5.90
N LEU A 509 3.28 0.67 -6.98
CA LEU A 509 3.06 1.96 -7.66
C LEU A 509 2.28 2.96 -6.80
N SER A 510 1.53 2.49 -5.80
CA SER A 510 0.92 3.34 -4.77
C SER A 510 1.83 3.63 -3.57
N GLY A 511 3.09 3.20 -3.63
CA GLY A 511 4.09 3.49 -2.60
C GLY A 511 4.25 2.42 -1.53
N VAL A 512 3.52 1.30 -1.58
CA VAL A 512 3.68 0.18 -0.63
C VAL A 512 5.04 -0.50 -0.89
N ALA A 513 6.08 0.05 -0.26
CA ALA A 513 7.48 -0.28 -0.51
C ALA A 513 7.78 -1.76 -0.22
N TRP A 514 7.31 -2.23 0.93
CA TRP A 514 7.54 -3.56 1.46
C TRP A 514 6.25 -4.37 1.30
N TRP A 515 6.13 -5.16 0.24
CA TRP A 515 4.91 -5.93 -0.07
C TRP A 515 5.16 -7.44 -0.15
N ASN A 516 4.16 -8.28 0.14
CA ASN A 516 4.18 -9.73 -0.10
C ASN A 516 2.77 -10.33 -0.25
N THR A 517 2.73 -11.64 -0.55
CA THR A 517 1.52 -12.46 -0.48
C THR A 517 1.66 -13.56 0.56
N ASP A 518 0.54 -14.13 1.00
CA ASP A 518 0.52 -15.52 1.47
C ASP A 518 0.88 -16.46 0.31
N ILE A 519 2.09 -17.05 0.32
CA ILE A 519 2.48 -17.99 -0.74
C ILE A 519 1.57 -19.23 -0.70
N GLY A 520 0.90 -19.50 -1.82
CA GLY A 520 -0.12 -20.55 -1.94
C GLY A 520 -1.54 -20.13 -1.52
N GLY A 521 -1.76 -18.83 -1.26
CA GLY A 521 -3.02 -18.29 -0.75
C GLY A 521 -3.28 -18.65 0.71
N PHE A 522 -4.36 -18.12 1.28
CA PHE A 522 -4.73 -18.33 2.68
C PHE A 522 -5.72 -19.49 2.86
N TYR A 523 -6.95 -19.40 2.33
CA TYR A 523 -8.03 -20.38 2.58
C TYR A 523 -8.57 -21.06 1.30
N SER A 524 -9.51 -21.99 1.49
CA SER A 524 -10.42 -22.48 0.45
C SER A 524 -11.88 -22.20 0.82
N GLN A 525 -12.63 -21.46 -0.02
CA GLN A 525 -14.09 -21.41 0.06
C GLN A 525 -14.73 -22.44 -0.88
N GLY A 526 -15.95 -22.90 -0.57
CA GLY A 526 -16.76 -23.71 -1.49
C GLY A 526 -16.57 -25.24 -1.45
N GLY A 527 -15.87 -25.80 -0.46
CA GLY A 527 -15.91 -27.25 -0.18
C GLY A 527 -15.24 -28.17 -1.22
N THR A 528 -14.34 -27.64 -2.05
CA THR A 528 -13.43 -28.44 -2.90
C THR A 528 -11.97 -28.10 -2.61
N TYR A 529 -11.07 -29.05 -2.90
CA TYR A 529 -9.79 -29.31 -2.23
C TYR A 529 -8.63 -28.32 -2.47
N TRP A 530 -8.90 -27.03 -2.61
CA TRP A 530 -7.95 -26.07 -3.20
C TRP A 530 -6.80 -25.59 -2.30
N SER A 531 -6.73 -26.03 -1.03
CA SER A 531 -5.54 -25.85 -0.18
C SER A 531 -5.07 -27.17 0.44
N ASN A 532 -5.24 -28.30 -0.27
CA ASN A 532 -4.84 -29.63 0.21
C ASN A 532 -3.37 -29.90 -0.14
N ILE A 533 -2.49 -29.98 0.87
CA ILE A 533 -1.04 -30.20 0.68
C ILE A 533 -0.71 -31.52 -0.05
N SER A 534 -1.65 -32.47 -0.05
CA SER A 534 -1.53 -33.79 -0.68
C SER A 534 -2.19 -33.87 -2.07
N ASP A 535 -2.86 -32.80 -2.56
CA ASP A 535 -3.35 -32.71 -3.95
C ASP A 535 -2.23 -32.23 -4.89
N PRO A 536 -1.81 -33.02 -5.91
CA PRO A 536 -0.82 -32.61 -6.90
C PRO A 536 -1.17 -31.29 -7.63
N THR A 537 -2.46 -30.94 -7.76
CA THR A 537 -2.91 -29.67 -8.33
C THR A 537 -2.55 -28.48 -7.45
N TYR A 538 -2.71 -28.62 -6.13
CA TYR A 538 -2.36 -27.58 -5.18
C TYR A 538 -0.84 -27.52 -4.96
N GLN A 539 -0.17 -28.67 -4.95
CA GLN A 539 1.30 -28.73 -4.95
C GLN A 539 1.90 -27.98 -6.16
N GLU A 540 1.32 -28.14 -7.36
CA GLU A 540 1.74 -27.38 -8.54
C GLU A 540 1.57 -25.87 -8.35
N LEU A 541 0.40 -25.43 -7.85
CA LEU A 541 0.12 -24.02 -7.55
C LEU A 541 1.10 -23.46 -6.50
N PHE A 542 1.28 -24.16 -5.38
CA PHE A 542 2.16 -23.76 -4.30
C PHE A 542 3.61 -23.63 -4.77
N VAL A 543 4.09 -24.57 -5.60
CA VAL A 543 5.42 -24.45 -6.22
C VAL A 543 5.49 -23.17 -7.07
N ARG A 544 4.56 -22.92 -8.01
CA ARG A 544 4.57 -21.69 -8.83
C ARG A 544 4.52 -20.40 -8.01
N TRP A 545 3.80 -20.43 -6.89
CA TRP A 545 3.68 -19.30 -5.99
C TRP A 545 4.97 -19.09 -5.16
N ILE A 546 5.69 -20.15 -4.79
CA ILE A 546 7.06 -20.05 -4.23
C ILE A 546 8.03 -19.44 -5.26
N GLU A 547 7.91 -19.81 -6.55
CA GLU A 547 8.74 -19.21 -7.59
C GLU A 547 8.51 -17.69 -7.68
N PHE A 548 7.24 -17.24 -7.68
CA PHE A 548 6.88 -15.82 -7.64
C PHE A 548 7.36 -15.13 -6.35
N GLY A 549 7.06 -15.70 -5.18
CA GLY A 549 7.38 -15.10 -3.87
C GLY A 549 8.88 -14.88 -3.64
N THR A 550 9.74 -15.64 -4.33
CA THR A 550 11.20 -15.42 -4.35
C THR A 550 11.56 -14.00 -4.86
N PHE A 551 10.76 -13.48 -5.79
CA PHE A 551 10.93 -12.17 -6.45
C PHE A 551 9.94 -11.10 -5.95
N SER A 552 9.28 -11.31 -4.80
CA SER A 552 8.51 -10.28 -4.09
C SER A 552 9.43 -9.47 -3.14
N PRO A 553 9.05 -8.26 -2.67
CA PRO A 553 9.85 -7.51 -1.70
C PRO A 553 10.17 -8.31 -0.43
N LEU A 554 9.18 -9.04 0.12
CA LEU A 554 9.40 -10.07 1.14
C LEU A 554 8.95 -11.44 0.64
N MET A 555 9.71 -12.50 0.97
CA MET A 555 9.36 -13.88 0.67
C MET A 555 8.74 -14.54 1.92
N ARG A 556 7.41 -14.44 2.07
CA ARG A 556 6.67 -14.97 3.22
C ARG A 556 5.75 -16.12 2.81
N ASN A 557 5.90 -17.27 3.47
CA ASN A 557 4.99 -18.40 3.34
C ASN A 557 4.00 -18.38 4.50
N HIS A 558 2.69 -18.46 4.22
CA HIS A 558 1.62 -18.48 5.22
C HIS A 558 0.33 -19.07 4.62
N GLY A 559 -0.61 -19.45 5.49
CA GLY A 559 -2.00 -19.74 5.16
C GLY A 559 -2.58 -20.92 5.93
N SER A 560 -3.88 -21.13 5.78
CA SER A 560 -4.66 -22.23 6.36
C SER A 560 -4.72 -23.40 5.39
N ARG A 561 -4.15 -24.53 5.79
CA ARG A 561 -4.00 -25.73 4.95
C ARG A 561 -5.01 -26.81 5.32
N SER A 562 -5.29 -27.67 4.34
CA SER A 562 -5.98 -28.95 4.54
C SER A 562 -5.04 -30.10 4.22
N CYS A 563 -5.27 -31.23 4.87
CA CYS A 563 -4.44 -32.42 4.85
C CYS A 563 -5.28 -33.59 5.42
N ALA A 564 -4.77 -34.82 5.35
CA ALA A 564 -5.40 -35.94 6.05
C ALA A 564 -5.06 -35.89 7.57
N PRO A 565 -5.88 -36.46 8.47
CA PRO A 565 -5.58 -36.47 9.90
C PRO A 565 -4.24 -37.12 10.27
N GLU A 566 -3.76 -38.06 9.46
CA GLU A 566 -2.43 -38.69 9.57
C GLU A 566 -1.26 -37.77 9.18
N ASP A 567 -1.51 -36.68 8.44
CA ASP A 567 -0.53 -35.63 8.12
C ASP A 567 -0.40 -34.60 9.26
N LEU A 568 -1.27 -34.66 10.28
CA LEU A 568 -1.17 -33.81 11.47
C LEU A 568 -0.04 -34.32 12.36
N ASP A 569 1.01 -33.51 12.47
CA ASP A 569 2.27 -33.80 13.18
C ASP A 569 2.14 -33.75 14.73
N GLY A 570 1.01 -34.23 15.26
CA GLY A 570 0.63 -34.11 16.67
C GLY A 570 -0.03 -32.77 17.06
N TYR A 571 -0.34 -31.90 16.09
CA TYR A 571 -0.92 -30.57 16.29
C TYR A 571 -2.25 -30.40 15.56
N ASN A 572 -3.04 -29.38 15.93
CA ASN A 572 -4.41 -29.18 15.43
C ASN A 572 -4.50 -28.60 14.00
N TYR A 573 -3.38 -28.25 13.37
CA TYR A 573 -3.35 -27.56 12.08
C TYR A 573 -2.41 -28.28 11.11
N CYS A 574 -2.82 -28.32 9.84
CA CYS A 574 -2.05 -28.94 8.78
C CYS A 574 -0.69 -28.24 8.56
N PRO A 575 0.35 -28.99 8.18
CA PRO A 575 1.68 -28.43 7.96
C PRO A 575 1.73 -27.56 6.68
N ASN A 576 2.68 -26.63 6.65
CA ASN A 576 2.90 -25.66 5.56
C ASN A 576 4.41 -25.42 5.31
N GLU A 577 5.27 -26.24 5.90
CA GLU A 577 6.72 -26.14 5.84
C GLU A 577 7.24 -26.65 4.47
N PRO A 578 8.47 -26.29 4.03
CA PRO A 578 8.98 -26.64 2.70
C PRO A 578 8.98 -28.13 2.35
N TRP A 579 9.01 -29.01 3.34
CA TRP A 579 9.00 -30.47 3.19
C TRP A 579 7.60 -31.09 3.14
N SER A 580 6.56 -30.30 3.40
CA SER A 580 5.18 -30.77 3.59
C SER A 580 4.40 -30.98 2.28
N TYR A 581 5.04 -30.69 1.13
CA TYR A 581 4.48 -30.80 -0.22
C TYR A 581 5.05 -31.99 -1.01
N GLY A 582 5.70 -32.93 -0.33
CA GLY A 582 6.28 -34.14 -0.88
C GLY A 582 7.74 -33.98 -1.39
N PRO A 583 8.54 -35.08 -1.43
CA PRO A 583 10.00 -34.99 -1.59
C PRO A 583 10.52 -34.46 -2.94
N ALA A 584 9.66 -34.44 -3.97
CA ALA A 584 9.98 -33.83 -5.26
C ALA A 584 9.88 -32.30 -5.16
N ASN A 585 8.82 -31.80 -4.54
CA ASN A 585 8.56 -30.36 -4.40
C ASN A 585 9.45 -29.74 -3.33
N GLU A 586 9.80 -30.45 -2.24
CA GLU A 586 10.76 -29.98 -1.23
C GLU A 586 12.07 -29.48 -1.86
N LYS A 587 12.57 -30.19 -2.88
CA LYS A 587 13.79 -29.81 -3.62
C LYS A 587 13.62 -28.52 -4.41
N ILE A 588 12.46 -28.32 -5.04
CA ILE A 588 12.13 -27.13 -5.81
C ILE A 588 11.95 -25.93 -4.87
N ILE A 589 11.17 -26.11 -3.80
CA ILE A 589 10.93 -25.08 -2.78
C ILE A 589 12.26 -24.65 -2.13
N THR A 590 13.10 -25.61 -1.76
CA THR A 590 14.44 -25.34 -1.19
C THR A 590 15.36 -24.64 -2.19
N LYS A 591 15.34 -24.99 -3.49
CA LYS A 591 16.08 -24.29 -4.56
C LYS A 591 15.70 -22.80 -4.61
N TYR A 592 14.42 -22.47 -4.49
CA TYR A 592 13.93 -21.09 -4.53
C TYR A 592 14.23 -20.31 -3.24
N ILE A 593 14.07 -20.94 -2.07
CA ILE A 593 14.54 -20.39 -0.79
C ILE A 593 16.05 -20.08 -0.88
N GLN A 594 16.88 -20.99 -1.39
CA GLN A 594 18.32 -20.74 -1.58
C GLN A 594 18.61 -19.64 -2.61
N LEU A 595 17.81 -19.54 -3.69
CA LEU A 595 17.93 -18.45 -4.67
C LEU A 595 17.64 -17.09 -4.04
N ARG A 596 16.67 -17.00 -3.11
CA ARG A 596 16.40 -15.77 -2.34
C ARG A 596 17.63 -15.25 -1.60
N TYR A 597 18.33 -16.13 -0.88
CA TYR A 597 19.57 -15.75 -0.20
C TYR A 597 20.75 -15.52 -1.17
N THR A 598 20.77 -16.20 -2.32
CA THR A 598 21.77 -15.97 -3.39
C THR A 598 21.61 -14.59 -4.04
N LEU A 599 20.39 -14.06 -4.11
CA LEU A 599 20.08 -12.70 -4.55
C LEU A 599 20.10 -11.67 -3.39
N GLY A 600 20.63 -12.04 -2.23
CA GLY A 600 20.56 -11.24 -1.01
C GLY A 600 21.27 -9.88 -1.08
N ASP A 601 22.29 -9.72 -1.93
CA ASP A 601 22.96 -8.43 -2.14
C ASP A 601 22.31 -7.61 -3.26
N TYR A 602 21.75 -8.26 -4.28
CA TYR A 602 20.86 -7.61 -5.26
C TYR A 602 19.66 -6.96 -4.57
N LEU A 603 18.93 -7.74 -3.77
CA LEU A 603 17.75 -7.26 -3.03
C LEU A 603 18.10 -6.11 -2.08
N ASP A 604 19.24 -6.19 -1.40
CA ASP A 604 19.71 -5.15 -0.47
C ASP A 604 20.06 -3.84 -1.21
N ALA A 605 20.61 -3.93 -2.43
CA ALA A 605 20.77 -2.79 -3.32
C ALA A 605 19.42 -2.23 -3.80
N LEU A 606 18.43 -3.09 -4.10
CA LEU A 606 17.07 -2.63 -4.45
C LEU A 606 16.36 -1.94 -3.28
N VAL A 607 16.49 -2.47 -2.06
CA VAL A 607 15.98 -1.87 -0.82
C VAL A 607 16.69 -0.53 -0.56
N THR A 608 18.00 -0.45 -0.78
CA THR A 608 18.76 0.81 -0.67
C THR A 608 18.26 1.84 -1.70
N GLN A 609 18.03 1.44 -2.95
CA GLN A 609 17.46 2.31 -3.97
C GLN A 609 16.04 2.76 -3.60
N GLN A 610 15.19 1.84 -3.13
CA GLN A 610 13.83 2.14 -2.67
C GLN A 610 13.81 3.13 -1.51
N ALA A 611 14.70 2.98 -0.52
CA ALA A 611 14.83 3.93 0.59
C ALA A 611 15.34 5.31 0.12
N ALA A 612 16.24 5.36 -0.87
CA ALA A 612 16.81 6.60 -1.38
C ALA A 612 15.87 7.37 -2.32
N THR A 613 15.20 6.68 -3.26
CA THR A 613 14.45 7.28 -4.38
C THR A 613 12.97 6.89 -4.43
N GLY A 614 12.49 6.00 -3.56
CA GLY A 614 11.10 5.51 -3.60
C GLY A 614 10.80 4.57 -4.76
N ALA A 615 11.81 4.08 -5.49
CA ALA A 615 11.60 3.17 -6.60
C ALA A 615 10.98 1.83 -6.12
N PRO A 616 9.93 1.32 -6.78
CA PRO A 616 9.41 -0.03 -6.56
C PRO A 616 10.47 -1.11 -6.73
N ILE A 617 10.25 -2.26 -6.09
CA ILE A 617 11.06 -3.47 -6.28
C ILE A 617 10.48 -4.31 -7.41
N ASN A 618 9.16 -4.57 -7.42
CA ASN A 618 8.46 -5.02 -8.63
C ASN A 618 7.92 -3.83 -9.41
N ARG A 619 8.20 -3.81 -10.70
CA ARG A 619 7.84 -2.71 -11.60
C ARG A 619 7.13 -3.29 -12.83
N PRO A 620 5.96 -2.76 -13.23
CA PRO A 620 5.47 -2.96 -14.59
C PRO A 620 6.50 -2.53 -15.62
N LEU A 621 6.58 -3.20 -16.76
CA LEU A 621 7.64 -2.95 -17.75
C LEU A 621 7.71 -1.47 -18.21
N PHE A 622 6.59 -0.77 -18.26
CA PHE A 622 6.57 0.65 -18.64
C PHE A 622 7.37 1.55 -17.70
N TYR A 623 7.58 1.16 -16.44
CA TYR A 623 8.33 1.95 -15.47
C TYR A 623 9.81 2.11 -15.87
N ASP A 624 10.44 1.02 -16.34
CA ASP A 624 11.85 1.02 -16.76
C ASP A 624 12.04 1.24 -18.27
N PHE A 625 10.99 1.10 -19.09
CA PHE A 625 11.10 1.04 -20.56
C PHE A 625 10.18 1.97 -21.36
N ALA A 626 9.24 2.73 -20.78
CA ALA A 626 8.29 3.53 -21.57
C ALA A 626 8.95 4.56 -22.51
N VAL A 627 10.17 5.01 -22.20
CA VAL A 627 10.95 5.96 -23.02
C VAL A 627 11.58 5.27 -24.24
N GLN A 628 12.18 4.09 -24.05
CA GLN A 628 12.92 3.34 -25.08
C GLN A 628 11.99 2.44 -25.91
N ASP A 629 10.91 1.97 -25.30
CA ASP A 629 9.95 1.03 -25.88
C ASP A 629 8.50 1.36 -25.44
N PRO A 630 7.85 2.34 -26.10
CA PRO A 630 6.47 2.73 -25.81
C PRO A 630 5.42 1.62 -25.96
N TYR A 631 5.79 0.46 -26.55
CA TYR A 631 4.96 -0.73 -26.56
C TYR A 631 4.58 -1.16 -25.13
N THR A 632 5.53 -1.07 -24.20
CA THR A 632 5.36 -1.49 -22.79
C THR A 632 4.29 -0.68 -22.04
N LEU A 633 4.11 0.59 -22.37
CA LEU A 633 3.06 1.45 -21.80
C LEU A 633 1.73 1.27 -22.54
N THR A 634 1.76 1.25 -23.87
CA THR A 634 0.53 1.11 -24.69
C THR A 634 -0.16 -0.25 -24.51
N HIS A 635 0.60 -1.30 -24.17
CA HIS A 635 0.11 -2.66 -23.94
C HIS A 635 0.33 -3.11 -22.48
N ALA A 636 0.32 -2.17 -21.52
CA ALA A 636 0.58 -2.48 -20.10
C ALA A 636 -0.34 -3.58 -19.56
N GLU A 637 -1.62 -3.55 -19.92
CA GLU A 637 -2.62 -4.53 -19.51
C GLU A 637 -2.39 -5.93 -20.14
N ASP A 638 -1.85 -6.02 -21.36
CA ASP A 638 -1.48 -7.29 -22.00
C ASP A 638 -0.19 -7.91 -21.40
N LEU A 639 0.61 -7.09 -20.72
CA LEU A 639 1.92 -7.43 -20.17
C LEU A 639 1.91 -7.57 -18.64
N LYS A 640 0.73 -7.45 -18.01
CA LYS A 640 0.54 -7.39 -16.54
C LYS A 640 0.93 -8.66 -15.76
N LEU A 641 1.28 -9.76 -16.43
CA LEU A 641 1.75 -11.00 -15.81
C LEU A 641 3.27 -11.18 -15.92
N GLN A 642 4.00 -10.15 -16.33
CA GLN A 642 5.46 -10.09 -16.28
C GLN A 642 5.94 -8.73 -15.76
N PHE A 643 7.00 -8.74 -14.97
CA PHE A 643 7.48 -7.56 -14.27
C PHE A 643 9.00 -7.52 -14.20
N MET A 644 9.53 -6.32 -13.95
CA MET A 644 10.93 -6.12 -13.60
C MET A 644 11.09 -6.26 -12.07
N PHE A 645 12.02 -7.12 -11.63
CA PHE A 645 12.48 -7.22 -10.24
C PHE A 645 13.77 -6.41 -10.11
N GLY A 646 13.63 -5.15 -9.70
CA GLY A 646 14.67 -4.14 -9.88
C GLY A 646 14.97 -3.85 -11.35
N PRO A 647 15.97 -3.02 -11.65
CA PRO A 647 16.22 -2.57 -13.01
C PRO A 647 16.83 -3.64 -13.93
N ASN A 648 17.34 -4.77 -13.42
CA ASN A 648 18.17 -5.70 -14.21
C ASN A 648 17.51 -7.04 -14.54
N MET A 649 16.48 -7.47 -13.80
CA MET A 649 15.85 -8.80 -13.95
C MET A 649 14.38 -8.69 -14.38
N LEU A 650 13.99 -9.40 -15.44
CA LEU A 650 12.62 -9.59 -15.87
C LEU A 650 12.13 -10.98 -15.45
N ILE A 651 10.99 -11.02 -14.77
CA ILE A 651 10.35 -12.23 -14.24
C ILE A 651 9.01 -12.43 -14.95
N ALA A 652 8.71 -13.66 -15.37
CA ALA A 652 7.41 -14.03 -15.93
C ALA A 652 6.87 -15.29 -15.21
N PRO A 653 6.07 -15.13 -14.13
CA PRO A 653 5.43 -16.23 -13.44
C PRO A 653 4.55 -17.10 -14.33
N VAL A 654 4.44 -18.39 -13.99
CA VAL A 654 3.56 -19.33 -14.69
C VAL A 654 2.22 -19.37 -13.98
N THR A 655 1.23 -18.68 -14.54
CA THR A 655 -0.12 -18.52 -13.94
C THR A 655 -1.16 -19.50 -14.48
N GLU A 656 -0.77 -20.44 -15.34
CA GLU A 656 -1.66 -21.45 -15.93
C GLU A 656 -1.34 -22.85 -15.42
N LYS A 657 -2.36 -23.58 -14.95
CA LYS A 657 -2.24 -24.97 -14.48
C LYS A 657 -1.65 -25.88 -15.57
N GLY A 658 -0.66 -26.70 -15.22
CA GLY A 658 -0.02 -27.63 -16.16
C GLY A 658 0.91 -26.97 -17.20
N ALA A 659 1.01 -25.64 -17.28
CA ALA A 659 1.84 -24.98 -18.28
C ALA A 659 3.34 -25.25 -18.07
N ARG A 660 4.05 -25.51 -19.17
CA ARG A 660 5.50 -25.81 -19.20
C ARG A 660 6.31 -24.86 -20.11
N SER A 661 5.65 -23.84 -20.62
CA SER A 661 6.23 -22.71 -21.36
C SER A 661 5.28 -21.51 -21.27
N VAL A 662 5.80 -20.29 -21.35
CA VAL A 662 5.01 -19.05 -21.39
C VAL A 662 5.54 -18.09 -22.46
N GLN A 663 4.66 -17.25 -23.00
CA GLN A 663 5.04 -16.16 -23.89
C GLN A 663 5.55 -14.97 -23.07
N VAL A 664 6.78 -14.55 -23.31
CA VAL A 664 7.42 -13.44 -22.59
C VAL A 664 7.81 -12.35 -23.58
N TYR A 665 7.31 -11.13 -23.40
CA TYR A 665 7.82 -9.96 -24.11
C TYR A 665 9.15 -9.51 -23.51
N LEU A 666 10.18 -9.35 -24.31
CA LEU A 666 11.46 -8.81 -23.88
C LEU A 666 11.55 -7.35 -24.34
N PRO A 667 11.53 -6.33 -23.45
CA PRO A 667 11.53 -4.92 -23.85
C PRO A 667 12.81 -4.43 -24.53
N ASP A 668 12.70 -3.32 -25.25
CA ASP A 668 13.77 -2.56 -25.91
C ASP A 668 14.64 -3.36 -26.90
N ARG A 669 14.51 -3.03 -28.19
CA ARG A 669 15.27 -3.63 -29.30
C ARG A 669 16.79 -3.52 -29.16
N ASN A 670 17.29 -2.57 -28.37
CA ASN A 670 18.72 -2.36 -28.14
C ASN A 670 19.24 -3.12 -26.91
N THR A 671 18.35 -3.64 -26.05
CA THR A 671 18.72 -4.44 -24.89
C THR A 671 18.94 -5.90 -25.30
N GLN A 672 20.04 -6.48 -24.81
CA GLN A 672 20.34 -7.91 -24.88
C GLN A 672 19.92 -8.56 -23.56
N TRP A 673 18.99 -9.51 -23.65
CA TRP A 673 18.44 -10.26 -22.54
C TRP A 673 19.04 -11.65 -22.49
N LYS A 674 19.36 -12.15 -21.30
CA LYS A 674 19.91 -13.49 -21.10
C LYS A 674 19.04 -14.31 -20.17
N SER A 675 18.73 -15.54 -20.56
CA SER A 675 18.05 -16.49 -19.66
C SER A 675 18.93 -16.80 -18.45
N TRP A 676 18.37 -16.70 -17.25
CA TRP A 676 19.08 -17.02 -15.99
C TRP A 676 19.57 -18.47 -15.95
N TRP A 677 18.82 -19.38 -16.59
CA TRP A 677 18.97 -20.83 -16.49
C TRP A 677 19.82 -21.42 -17.62
N SER A 678 19.57 -21.03 -18.88
CA SER A 678 20.31 -21.55 -20.04
C SER A 678 21.51 -20.68 -20.46
N ASN A 679 21.57 -19.42 -20.00
CA ASN A 679 22.46 -18.36 -20.52
C ASN A 679 22.28 -18.05 -22.03
N GLU A 680 21.23 -18.57 -22.66
CA GLU A 680 20.83 -18.19 -24.02
C GLU A 680 20.52 -16.69 -24.07
N THR A 681 20.93 -16.03 -25.17
CA THR A 681 20.83 -14.59 -25.35
C THR A 681 19.80 -14.25 -26.42
N PHE A 682 18.94 -13.29 -26.13
CA PHE A 682 17.82 -12.84 -26.94
C PHE A 682 17.88 -11.31 -27.10
N SER A 683 17.58 -10.78 -28.29
CA SER A 683 17.34 -9.35 -28.46
C SER A 683 15.98 -8.96 -27.90
N GLY A 684 15.80 -7.72 -27.45
CA GLY A 684 14.48 -7.22 -27.05
C GLY A 684 13.56 -6.81 -28.22
N GLY A 685 12.47 -6.12 -27.88
CA GLY A 685 11.41 -5.63 -28.76
C GLY A 685 10.48 -6.69 -29.36
N HIS A 686 10.43 -7.91 -28.81
CA HIS A 686 9.56 -8.98 -29.31
C HIS A 686 9.20 -10.03 -28.23
N LYS A 687 8.23 -10.91 -28.54
CA LYS A 687 7.83 -12.03 -27.67
C LYS A 687 8.66 -13.28 -27.98
N VAL A 688 9.07 -14.01 -26.93
CA VAL A 688 9.76 -15.31 -27.00
C VAL A 688 8.92 -16.38 -26.29
N ASN A 689 9.02 -17.64 -26.75
CA ASN A 689 8.41 -18.78 -26.06
C ASN A 689 9.40 -19.34 -25.03
N ALA A 690 9.32 -18.89 -23.78
CA ALA A 690 10.23 -19.30 -22.73
C ALA A 690 9.88 -20.69 -22.20
N SER A 691 10.87 -21.58 -22.05
CA SER A 691 10.70 -22.85 -21.36
C SER A 691 10.49 -22.62 -19.86
N ALA A 692 9.48 -23.28 -19.28
CA ALA A 692 9.05 -23.09 -17.91
C ALA A 692 8.64 -24.42 -17.23
N PRO A 693 9.51 -25.44 -17.11
CA PRO A 693 9.19 -26.66 -16.37
C PRO A 693 8.84 -26.36 -14.90
N LEU A 694 8.26 -27.33 -14.18
CA LEU A 694 7.73 -27.09 -12.82
C LEU A 694 8.79 -26.61 -11.82
N ASP A 695 10.06 -26.91 -12.05
CA ASP A 695 11.16 -26.47 -11.19
C ASP A 695 11.75 -25.09 -11.58
N THR A 696 11.22 -24.44 -12.64
CA THR A 696 11.86 -23.32 -13.32
C THR A 696 10.85 -22.27 -13.82
N ILE A 697 10.85 -21.10 -13.19
CA ILE A 697 10.20 -19.86 -13.66
C ILE A 697 11.10 -19.15 -14.68
N PRO A 698 10.58 -18.62 -15.79
CA PRO A 698 11.36 -17.78 -16.69
C PRO A 698 11.88 -16.51 -16.03
N ILE A 699 13.19 -16.35 -16.09
CA ILE A 699 13.94 -15.20 -15.59
C ILE A 699 14.89 -14.79 -16.70
N PHE A 700 14.82 -13.52 -17.10
CA PHE A 700 15.77 -12.90 -18.01
C PHE A 700 16.51 -11.78 -17.29
N TYR A 701 17.78 -11.56 -17.62
CA TYR A 701 18.56 -10.45 -17.07
C TYR A 701 19.27 -9.66 -18.16
N ARG A 702 19.43 -8.35 -17.94
CA ARG A 702 20.28 -7.47 -18.76
C ARG A 702 21.58 -7.14 -18.01
N GLY A 703 22.65 -6.89 -18.76
CA GLY A 703 23.99 -6.68 -18.19
C GLY A 703 24.73 -7.97 -17.84
N ALA A 704 25.57 -7.94 -16.79
CA ALA A 704 26.36 -9.09 -16.35
C ALA A 704 25.67 -9.80 -15.17
N LYS A 705 25.64 -11.15 -15.19
CA LYS A 705 25.06 -11.94 -14.09
C LYS A 705 25.79 -11.73 -12.76
N SER A 706 27.10 -11.44 -12.80
CA SER A 706 27.88 -11.07 -11.62
C SER A 706 27.42 -9.74 -11.01
N ALA A 707 27.16 -8.72 -11.84
CA ALA A 707 26.66 -7.42 -11.40
C ALA A 707 25.29 -7.52 -10.71
N VAL A 708 24.40 -8.38 -11.24
CA VAL A 708 23.15 -8.73 -10.53
C VAL A 708 23.46 -9.36 -9.18
N LEU A 709 24.33 -10.38 -9.13
CA LEU A 709 24.64 -11.12 -7.89
C LEU A 709 25.37 -10.27 -6.83
N ASP A 710 26.17 -9.28 -7.22
CA ASP A 710 26.91 -8.39 -6.31
C ASP A 710 26.16 -7.09 -5.94
N GLY A 711 24.97 -6.86 -6.51
CA GLY A 711 24.14 -5.68 -6.22
C GLY A 711 24.46 -4.43 -7.03
N SER A 712 25.27 -4.53 -8.08
CA SER A 712 25.53 -3.44 -9.04
C SER A 712 24.34 -3.27 -10.02
N LEU A 713 23.43 -2.34 -9.67
CA LEU A 713 22.21 -1.99 -10.43
C LEU A 713 22.49 -1.26 -11.75
#